data_AF-I8XFI0-F1
#
_entry.id   AF-I8XFI0-F1
#
_cell.length_a   1.000
_cell.length_b   1.000
_cell.length_c   1.000
_cell.angle_alpha   90.00
_cell.angle_beta   90.00
_cell.angle_gamma   90.00
#
_symmetry.space_group_name_H-M   'P 1'
#
loop_
_entity.id
_entity.type
_entity.pdbx_description
1 polymer ?
#
loop_
_entity_poly.entity_id
_entity_poly.type
_entity_poly.pdbx_seq_one_letter_code
_entity_poly.pdbx_strand_id
1 'polypeptide(L)'
;MMNSITRKTPVLWFALCCLGMSAQAASGLTPWVLKADSLLLSSGTTYRYTVDTPEGEGLVSTLPSVTELVELFSKSEKAVCRVTDMHGNIKVDRTPLEGDRMELVSPQGKVTRRWMIGIRNAALPAQLLLHREQATINAPGNIFLDFRAGQRSPMVKVEIRVPAGIVVTLDNTTVNVIGRGEVLLRDLPKQSIGRTGTHYSYNKVGNVALRDEGERGTVIVFSGLDFRPSNGPDLRICFRGVAPVRKGINRFEAIYTTSKPEVLQSPVAVADLEGITTVADLVRTPLRDFTYRPGQEYTYASFSWTPPHNASSVELLQSADGGNTWTTARAEVTPDSRETAANGLEPNRLYAFKLRVTGGRNKGESNTVWFYTGRKDIRDYRVKGDGVADDTEAINEAIINMSRLGGGILRFTQGTYNVRTIHLQSNVWLHLDSDATIQALPGADAPEATWFSDRAYRSGLSPTDPRPYADPENYLTKQDVGHTFFRNCMFFGERIDNVKVVGTGRITGNGNIVTSDKVMNNSPEKRSDKMFSLKLCTNVEIGGWDVKKDMWYDPEKDIPYYIEGDNRLYSDSTMLHIDQGGHFVLLATGTDGIHVHDTYFAKHSTKNARDIYDFMACNDVTVTNIYSKVSSDDIVKPGSDCSLGFTRPARHYMVRNIVGDTNCNLFQIGSETADDIQDLYVDNIYVLGANKAGFSISTNDGGHVKNVYLNSGKTGPIHSRSVMRRTRAPFFISISNRGRVLGADVAPFTFTENGVVRKELLVTNSNIGQVENIVICGVDIEEVYGGSSFRGDRWKAYDGSQSKATPIIAGFKLPDSDVVEGGLTFRLPDGNHTGYINNVQFHDVSLKVKGGHPSEDAKAYPPEIGVGRYNVGDLKIQPAFGFWARHVKGFLLKNCRIAAEQPDGRYAVVMDDVIGGEVESLQVDKGISDKEEVKLIDCEDIRQ
;
A
#
# COMPACT_ATOMS: atom_id res chain seq x y z
N MET A 1 -9.22 -71.53 -17.17
CA MET A 1 -8.31 -71.01 -18.24
C MET A 1 -8.10 -69.52 -17.93
N MET A 2 -7.07 -69.11 -17.17
CA MET A 2 -5.71 -68.73 -17.62
C MET A 2 -5.77 -67.66 -18.75
N ASN A 3 -5.21 -66.43 -18.68
CA ASN A 3 -4.12 -65.84 -17.89
C ASN A 3 -4.11 -64.28 -17.95
N SER A 4 -3.59 -63.63 -16.89
CA SER A 4 -2.61 -62.49 -16.83
C SER A 4 -2.87 -61.14 -17.56
N ILE A 5 -3.13 -60.02 -16.86
CA ILE A 5 -2.20 -58.95 -16.35
C ILE A 5 -1.39 -58.16 -17.41
N THR A 6 -1.70 -56.85 -17.57
CA THR A 6 -0.81 -55.65 -17.46
C THR A 6 -1.50 -54.37 -18.02
N ARG A 7 -1.91 -53.42 -17.16
CA ARG A 7 -1.31 -52.07 -16.96
C ARG A 7 -1.05 -51.22 -18.23
N LYS A 8 -1.85 -50.15 -18.42
CA LYS A 8 -1.50 -48.72 -18.16
C LYS A 8 -2.60 -47.79 -18.70
N THR A 9 -3.31 -47.16 -17.76
CA THR A 9 -4.12 -45.95 -17.92
C THR A 9 -3.22 -44.73 -18.17
N PRO A 10 -3.64 -43.73 -18.96
CA PRO A 10 -3.21 -42.35 -18.75
C PRO A 10 -4.38 -41.56 -18.14
N VAL A 11 -4.37 -41.51 -16.81
CA VAL A 11 -4.90 -40.37 -16.06
C VAL A 11 -3.89 -39.24 -16.28
N LEU A 12 -4.21 -38.22 -17.08
CA LEU A 12 -3.48 -36.94 -17.09
C LEU A 12 -4.21 -35.93 -17.98
N TRP A 13 -5.29 -35.29 -17.51
CA TRP A 13 -5.80 -34.06 -18.15
C TRP A 13 -6.50 -33.07 -17.21
N PHE A 14 -6.48 -33.28 -15.89
CA PHE A 14 -7.07 -32.34 -14.93
C PHE A 14 -6.38 -32.48 -13.55
N ALA A 15 -5.11 -32.11 -13.46
CA ALA A 15 -4.38 -31.89 -12.20
C ALA A 15 -2.94 -31.45 -12.49
N LEU A 16 -2.73 -30.29 -13.14
CA LEU A 16 -1.45 -29.56 -13.16
C LEU A 16 -1.64 -28.26 -13.96
N CYS A 17 -2.20 -27.24 -13.30
CA CYS A 17 -2.05 -25.83 -13.67
C CYS A 17 -1.98 -24.97 -12.38
N CYS A 18 -1.41 -25.54 -11.31
CA CYS A 18 -0.97 -24.81 -10.13
C CYS A 18 0.56 -24.85 -10.09
N LEU A 19 1.19 -24.28 -11.11
CA LEU A 19 2.59 -23.91 -11.13
C LEU A 19 2.67 -22.56 -11.82
N GLY A 20 3.14 -21.57 -11.07
CA GLY A 20 3.42 -20.18 -11.45
C GLY A 20 2.77 -19.67 -12.72
N MET A 21 1.74 -18.83 -12.58
CA MET A 21 1.49 -17.79 -13.59
C MET A 21 2.83 -17.15 -13.93
N SER A 22 3.28 -17.27 -15.17
CA SER A 22 4.39 -16.45 -15.63
C SER A 22 3.93 -15.00 -15.43
N ALA A 23 4.70 -14.20 -14.69
CA ALA A 23 4.39 -12.80 -14.41
C ALA A 23 4.13 -11.96 -15.69
N GLN A 24 4.56 -12.48 -16.85
CA GLN A 24 4.25 -12.01 -18.20
C GLN A 24 2.74 -12.08 -18.54
N ALA A 25 2.06 -13.18 -18.20
CA ALA A 25 0.65 -13.39 -18.53
C ALA A 25 -0.29 -12.47 -17.71
N ALA A 26 0.09 -12.13 -16.48
CA ALA A 26 -0.64 -11.17 -15.65
C ALA A 26 -0.39 -9.70 -16.03
N SER A 27 0.62 -9.42 -16.85
CA SER A 27 0.97 -8.05 -17.30
C SER A 27 0.61 -7.75 -18.76
N GLY A 28 0.04 -8.73 -19.48
CA GLY A 28 -0.27 -8.59 -20.91
C GLY A 28 0.97 -8.47 -21.80
N LEU A 29 2.15 -8.79 -21.28
CA LEU A 29 3.42 -8.77 -22.01
C LEU A 29 3.66 -10.18 -22.57
N THR A 30 3.91 -10.30 -23.87
CA THR A 30 4.29 -11.58 -24.50
C THR A 30 5.79 -11.62 -24.74
N PRO A 31 6.47 -12.78 -24.63
CA PRO A 31 7.89 -12.89 -24.96
C PRO A 31 8.18 -12.87 -26.48
N TRP A 32 7.18 -12.53 -27.29
CA TRP A 32 7.24 -12.58 -28.74
C TRP A 32 6.63 -11.35 -29.41
N VAL A 33 7.08 -11.08 -30.63
CA VAL A 33 6.43 -10.18 -31.60
C VAL A 33 5.80 -11.03 -32.70
N LEU A 34 4.49 -10.91 -32.87
CA LEU A 34 3.75 -11.60 -33.92
C LEU A 34 3.79 -10.80 -35.22
N LYS A 35 4.15 -11.44 -36.34
CA LYS A 35 4.02 -10.93 -37.70
C LYS A 35 3.06 -11.81 -38.51
N ALA A 36 2.78 -11.40 -39.75
CA ALA A 36 1.85 -12.11 -40.63
C ALA A 36 2.21 -13.60 -40.82
N ASP A 37 3.50 -13.92 -40.93
CA ASP A 37 4.03 -15.25 -41.25
C ASP A 37 5.08 -15.77 -40.26
N SER A 38 5.48 -14.95 -39.27
CA SER A 38 6.52 -15.30 -38.29
C SER A 38 6.17 -14.96 -36.85
N LEU A 39 6.70 -15.73 -35.90
CA LEU A 39 6.67 -15.48 -34.47
C LEU A 39 8.10 -15.22 -33.99
N LEU A 40 8.43 -13.97 -33.68
CA LEU A 40 9.78 -13.59 -33.28
C LEU A 40 9.93 -13.62 -31.75
N LEU A 41 10.69 -14.58 -31.24
CA LEU A 41 11.01 -14.75 -29.83
C LEU A 41 12.25 -13.93 -29.46
N SER A 42 12.26 -13.40 -28.23
CA SER A 42 13.43 -12.70 -27.67
C SER A 42 14.25 -13.65 -26.78
N SER A 43 15.55 -13.71 -27.03
CA SER A 43 16.54 -14.48 -26.27
C SER A 43 17.50 -13.53 -25.57
N GLY A 44 17.88 -13.87 -24.34
CA GLY A 44 18.67 -13.06 -23.41
C GLY A 44 18.53 -13.63 -21.99
N THR A 45 19.04 -12.90 -20.99
CA THR A 45 18.87 -13.27 -19.58
C THR A 45 18.27 -12.14 -18.74
N THR A 46 17.62 -12.49 -17.63
CA THR A 46 17.06 -11.56 -16.64
C THR A 46 17.15 -12.14 -15.23
N TYR A 47 17.11 -11.28 -14.21
CA TYR A 47 16.82 -11.73 -12.85
C TYR A 47 15.30 -11.83 -12.66
N ARG A 48 14.86 -12.97 -12.11
CA ARG A 48 13.48 -13.26 -11.75
C ARG A 48 13.47 -14.22 -10.57
N TYR A 49 13.13 -13.70 -9.40
CA TYR A 49 12.92 -14.49 -8.19
C TYR A 49 11.43 -14.65 -7.94
N THR A 50 11.01 -15.86 -7.58
CA THR A 50 9.75 -16.09 -6.88
C THR A 50 10.06 -16.44 -5.42
N VAL A 51 9.03 -16.53 -4.58
CA VAL A 51 9.19 -17.03 -3.21
C VAL A 51 9.78 -18.45 -3.13
N ASP A 52 9.77 -19.20 -4.22
CA ASP A 52 10.32 -20.56 -4.27
C ASP A 52 11.74 -20.61 -4.86
N THR A 53 12.18 -19.55 -5.53
CA THR A 53 13.52 -19.48 -6.12
C THR A 53 14.60 -19.49 -5.03
N PRO A 54 15.59 -20.40 -5.08
CA PRO A 54 16.75 -20.38 -4.19
C PRO A 54 17.56 -19.08 -4.31
N GLU A 55 18.29 -18.74 -3.25
CA GLU A 55 19.21 -17.60 -3.28
C GLU A 55 20.29 -17.82 -4.36
N GLY A 56 20.60 -16.77 -5.13
CA GLY A 56 21.57 -16.85 -6.25
C GLY A 56 21.05 -17.48 -7.54
N GLU A 57 19.93 -18.22 -7.53
CA GLU A 57 19.38 -18.92 -8.71
C GLU A 57 18.33 -18.12 -9.49
N GLY A 58 18.24 -16.81 -9.28
CA GLY A 58 17.27 -15.97 -9.98
C GLY A 58 17.66 -15.58 -11.40
N LEU A 59 18.87 -15.88 -11.86
CA LEU A 59 19.28 -15.61 -13.24
C LEU A 59 18.65 -16.64 -14.18
N VAL A 60 17.74 -16.20 -15.04
CA VAL A 60 16.97 -17.07 -15.95
C VAL A 60 17.06 -16.59 -17.40
N SER A 61 16.84 -17.50 -18.34
CA SER A 61 16.66 -17.18 -19.76
C SER A 61 15.34 -16.45 -20.01
N THR A 62 15.32 -15.47 -20.91
CA THR A 62 14.10 -14.83 -21.39
C THR A 62 13.43 -15.60 -22.53
N LEU A 63 14.14 -16.56 -23.14
CA LEU A 63 13.60 -17.43 -24.19
C LEU A 63 12.73 -18.52 -23.54
N PRO A 64 11.41 -18.56 -23.78
CA PRO A 64 10.54 -19.57 -23.18
C PRO A 64 10.87 -20.97 -23.70
N SER A 65 10.67 -21.98 -22.86
CA SER A 65 10.62 -23.37 -23.32
C SER A 65 9.46 -23.57 -24.30
N VAL A 66 9.50 -24.64 -25.11
CA VAL A 66 8.37 -24.98 -26.02
C VAL A 66 7.06 -25.13 -25.25
N THR A 67 7.12 -25.74 -24.07
CA THR A 67 5.95 -25.96 -23.21
C THR A 67 5.37 -24.64 -22.72
N GLU A 68 6.20 -23.74 -22.18
CA GLU A 68 5.77 -22.39 -21.77
C GLU A 68 5.25 -21.58 -22.96
N LEU A 69 5.92 -21.66 -24.11
CA LEU A 69 5.54 -20.95 -25.31
C LEU A 69 4.16 -21.40 -25.82
N VAL A 70 3.91 -22.71 -25.87
CA VAL A 70 2.61 -23.27 -26.26
C VAL A 70 1.53 -22.86 -25.27
N GLU A 71 1.81 -22.90 -23.97
CA GLU A 71 0.84 -22.53 -22.95
C GLU A 71 0.47 -21.04 -23.05
N LEU A 72 1.48 -20.17 -23.10
CA LEU A 72 1.31 -18.72 -23.24
C LEU A 72 0.56 -18.37 -24.53
N PHE A 73 0.97 -18.97 -25.66
CA PHE A 73 0.38 -18.67 -26.96
C PHE A 73 -1.05 -19.20 -27.06
N SER A 74 -1.33 -20.39 -26.53
CA SER A 74 -2.69 -20.95 -26.48
C SER A 74 -3.63 -20.04 -25.69
N LYS A 75 -3.16 -19.51 -24.55
CA LYS A 75 -3.91 -18.57 -23.72
C LYS A 75 -4.17 -17.26 -24.47
N SER A 76 -3.15 -16.70 -25.12
CA SER A 76 -3.25 -15.47 -25.91
C SER A 76 -4.27 -15.59 -27.05
N GLU A 77 -4.18 -16.67 -27.85
CA GLU A 77 -5.04 -16.89 -29.02
C GLU A 77 -6.38 -17.56 -28.68
N LYS A 78 -6.61 -17.93 -27.41
CA LYS A 78 -7.76 -18.72 -26.95
C LYS A 78 -8.01 -19.97 -27.81
N ALA A 79 -6.92 -20.65 -28.18
CA ALA A 79 -6.96 -21.74 -29.13
C ALA A 79 -5.85 -22.77 -28.83
N VAL A 80 -6.02 -24.00 -29.33
CA VAL A 80 -5.02 -25.05 -29.15
C VAL A 80 -3.86 -24.81 -30.12
N CYS A 81 -2.63 -24.76 -29.61
CA CYS A 81 -1.45 -24.68 -30.45
C CYS A 81 -0.40 -25.73 -30.12
N ARG A 82 0.56 -25.91 -31.04
CA ARG A 82 1.72 -26.80 -30.87
C ARG A 82 2.93 -26.23 -31.60
N VAL A 83 4.12 -26.65 -31.19
CA VAL A 83 5.36 -26.37 -31.92
C VAL A 83 5.79 -27.60 -32.70
N THR A 84 6.15 -27.44 -33.97
CA THR A 84 6.76 -28.48 -34.80
C THR A 84 8.16 -28.06 -35.27
N ASP A 85 9.02 -29.03 -35.52
CA ASP A 85 10.28 -28.78 -36.22
C ASP A 85 10.06 -28.49 -37.72
N MET A 86 11.13 -28.21 -38.46
CA MET A 86 11.06 -27.95 -39.90
C MET A 86 10.47 -29.13 -40.71
N HIS A 87 10.58 -30.35 -40.17
CA HIS A 87 10.09 -31.59 -40.79
C HIS A 87 8.65 -31.94 -40.39
N GLY A 88 8.03 -31.17 -39.49
CA GLY A 88 6.66 -31.36 -39.02
C GLY A 88 6.52 -32.27 -37.80
N ASN A 89 7.60 -32.68 -37.15
CA ASN A 89 7.54 -33.45 -35.92
C ASN A 89 7.18 -32.54 -34.74
N ILE A 90 6.27 -32.99 -33.88
CA ILE A 90 5.86 -32.22 -32.69
C ILE A 90 7.00 -32.17 -31.67
N LYS A 91 7.33 -30.97 -31.20
CA LYS A 91 8.27 -30.76 -30.09
C LYS A 91 7.51 -30.66 -28.77
N VAL A 92 8.01 -31.37 -27.76
CA VAL A 92 7.56 -31.29 -26.36
C VAL A 92 8.81 -31.21 -25.49
N ASP A 93 8.82 -30.32 -24.49
CA ASP A 93 9.90 -30.17 -23.49
C ASP A 93 11.33 -29.98 -24.04
N ARG A 94 11.49 -28.98 -24.93
CA ARG A 94 12.81 -28.47 -25.36
C ARG A 94 12.75 -26.96 -25.59
N THR A 95 13.90 -26.33 -25.77
CA THR A 95 13.97 -24.93 -26.24
C THR A 95 13.51 -24.85 -27.70
N PRO A 96 12.72 -23.83 -28.10
CA PRO A 96 12.45 -23.54 -29.50
C PRO A 96 13.76 -23.25 -30.24
N LEU A 97 13.81 -23.61 -31.52
CA LEU A 97 14.94 -23.36 -32.42
C LEU A 97 14.49 -22.45 -33.57
N GLU A 98 15.45 -21.72 -34.14
CA GLU A 98 15.25 -20.98 -35.38
C GLU A 98 14.69 -21.91 -36.47
N GLY A 99 13.59 -21.50 -37.11
CA GLY A 99 12.95 -22.26 -38.18
C GLY A 99 11.91 -23.30 -37.71
N ASP A 100 11.76 -23.53 -36.40
CA ASP A 100 10.60 -24.24 -35.84
C ASP A 100 9.29 -23.53 -36.26
N ARG A 101 8.14 -24.17 -36.09
CA ARG A 101 6.83 -23.62 -36.48
C ARG A 101 5.86 -23.67 -35.32
N MET A 102 5.25 -22.52 -34.99
CA MET A 102 4.07 -22.46 -34.14
C MET A 102 2.83 -22.73 -35.00
N GLU A 103 2.02 -23.71 -34.65
CA GLU A 103 0.82 -24.11 -35.39
C GLU A 103 -0.44 -23.95 -34.52
N LEU A 104 -1.43 -23.23 -35.05
CA LEU A 104 -2.77 -23.19 -34.49
C LEU A 104 -3.58 -24.38 -35.01
N VAL A 105 -4.25 -25.09 -34.11
CA VAL A 105 -4.93 -26.35 -34.42
C VAL A 105 -6.41 -26.25 -34.06
N SER A 106 -7.28 -26.66 -34.99
CA SER A 106 -8.72 -26.81 -34.77
C SER A 106 -9.03 -27.96 -33.78
N PRO A 107 -10.23 -28.00 -33.18
CA PRO A 107 -10.64 -29.13 -32.33
C PRO A 107 -10.55 -30.51 -33.01
N GLN A 108 -10.63 -30.56 -34.35
CA GLN A 108 -10.50 -31.77 -35.17
C GLN A 108 -9.04 -32.09 -35.54
N GLY A 109 -8.05 -31.36 -35.03
CA GLY A 109 -6.62 -31.62 -35.27
C GLY A 109 -6.03 -31.02 -36.55
N LYS A 110 -6.81 -30.27 -37.33
CA LYS A 110 -6.32 -29.60 -38.57
C LYS A 110 -5.63 -28.27 -38.25
N VAL A 111 -4.46 -28.05 -38.85
CA VAL A 111 -3.71 -26.77 -38.77
C VAL A 111 -4.49 -25.67 -39.50
N THR A 112 -4.82 -24.59 -38.81
CA THR A 112 -5.59 -23.44 -39.34
C THR A 112 -4.70 -22.25 -39.65
N ARG A 113 -3.62 -22.06 -38.89
CA ARG A 113 -2.58 -21.06 -39.11
C ARG A 113 -1.22 -21.59 -38.69
N ARG A 114 -0.16 -21.03 -39.26
CA ARG A 114 1.21 -21.35 -38.88
C ARG A 114 2.10 -20.12 -38.95
N TRP A 115 3.06 -20.07 -38.04
CA TRP A 115 4.09 -19.02 -37.98
C TRP A 115 5.46 -19.66 -37.87
N MET A 116 6.41 -19.18 -38.67
CA MET A 116 7.82 -19.58 -38.54
C MET A 116 8.41 -18.91 -37.31
N ILE A 117 9.05 -19.68 -36.43
CA ILE A 117 9.70 -19.18 -35.24
C ILE A 117 11.07 -18.61 -35.62
N GLY A 118 11.27 -17.34 -35.32
CA GLY A 118 12.58 -16.70 -35.33
C GLY A 118 13.00 -16.32 -33.91
N ILE A 119 14.29 -16.34 -33.62
CA ILE A 119 14.88 -16.06 -32.32
C ILE A 119 15.89 -14.94 -32.49
N ARG A 120 15.76 -13.87 -31.70
CA ARG A 120 16.68 -12.73 -31.73
C ARG A 120 17.29 -12.47 -30.36
N ASN A 121 18.55 -12.05 -30.31
CA ASN A 121 19.15 -11.55 -29.08
C ASN A 121 18.59 -10.16 -28.76
N ALA A 122 17.70 -10.05 -27.77
CA ALA A 122 16.99 -8.81 -27.44
C ALA A 122 16.30 -8.88 -26.07
N ALA A 123 16.02 -7.71 -25.50
CA ALA A 123 15.16 -7.60 -24.35
C ALA A 123 13.72 -7.96 -24.74
N LEU A 124 12.93 -8.41 -23.77
CA LEU A 124 11.53 -8.77 -24.01
C LEU A 124 10.72 -7.59 -24.59
N PRO A 125 9.69 -7.85 -25.41
CA PRO A 125 8.84 -6.79 -25.97
C PRO A 125 8.25 -5.90 -24.88
N ALA A 126 8.34 -4.57 -25.07
CA ALA A 126 7.62 -3.61 -24.25
C ALA A 126 6.14 -3.53 -24.67
N GLN A 127 5.33 -2.95 -23.81
CA GLN A 127 3.96 -2.55 -24.13
C GLN A 127 3.87 -1.02 -24.11
N LEU A 128 3.14 -0.49 -25.08
CA LEU A 128 2.83 0.94 -25.19
C LEU A 128 1.31 1.08 -25.31
N LEU A 129 0.68 1.82 -24.40
CA LEU A 129 -0.77 1.92 -24.29
C LEU A 129 -1.21 3.38 -24.24
N LEU A 130 -2.10 3.76 -25.16
CA LEU A 130 -2.82 5.03 -25.07
C LEU A 130 -4.07 4.83 -24.23
N HIS A 131 -4.43 5.82 -23.41
CA HIS A 131 -5.68 5.77 -22.64
C HIS A 131 -6.92 6.01 -23.51
N ARG A 132 -6.72 6.47 -24.75
CA ARG A 132 -7.76 6.65 -25.78
C ARG A 132 -7.21 6.29 -27.15
N GLU A 133 -8.06 5.72 -27.99
CA GLU A 133 -7.70 5.32 -29.35
C GLU A 133 -7.87 6.46 -30.37
N GLN A 134 -8.66 7.48 -30.03
CA GLN A 134 -8.99 8.61 -30.91
C GLN A 134 -8.75 9.96 -30.23
N ALA A 135 -8.40 10.96 -31.03
CA ALA A 135 -8.29 12.35 -30.61
C ALA A 135 -8.83 13.30 -31.69
N THR A 136 -9.50 14.37 -31.25
CA THR A 136 -9.98 15.45 -32.12
C THR A 136 -8.79 16.23 -32.68
N ILE A 137 -8.68 16.35 -33.99
CA ILE A 137 -7.58 17.10 -34.60
C ILE A 137 -7.69 18.60 -34.29
N ASN A 138 -6.55 19.25 -34.06
CA ASN A 138 -6.45 20.69 -33.78
C ASN A 138 -7.30 21.17 -32.58
N ALA A 139 -7.65 20.28 -31.65
CA ALA A 139 -8.40 20.60 -30.44
C ALA A 139 -7.55 20.23 -29.21
N PRO A 140 -6.80 21.19 -28.64
CA PRO A 140 -5.84 20.92 -27.56
C PRO A 140 -6.47 20.24 -26.35
N GLY A 141 -5.87 19.13 -25.91
CA GLY A 141 -6.29 18.38 -24.73
C GLY A 141 -5.13 17.59 -24.13
N ASN A 142 -5.43 16.60 -23.29
CA ASN A 142 -4.43 15.73 -22.69
C ASN A 142 -4.39 14.38 -23.40
N ILE A 143 -3.19 13.93 -23.77
CA ILE A 143 -2.94 12.59 -24.30
C ILE A 143 -2.10 11.83 -23.26
N PHE A 144 -2.61 10.70 -22.79
CA PHE A 144 -1.92 9.85 -21.82
C PHE A 144 -1.35 8.60 -22.50
N LEU A 145 -0.10 8.30 -22.18
CA LEU A 145 0.66 7.18 -22.74
C LEU A 145 1.34 6.43 -21.58
N ASP A 146 0.97 5.16 -21.42
CA ASP A 146 1.63 4.25 -20.48
C ASP A 146 2.63 3.38 -21.23
N PHE A 147 3.87 3.33 -20.72
CA PHE A 147 4.93 2.44 -21.18
C PHE A 147 5.24 1.40 -20.11
N ARG A 148 5.35 0.14 -20.51
CA ARG A 148 5.76 -0.99 -19.66
C ARG A 148 6.93 -1.72 -20.32
N ALA A 149 8.06 -1.79 -19.63
CA ALA A 149 9.19 -2.60 -20.06
C ALA A 149 8.83 -4.09 -19.97
N GLY A 150 9.23 -4.86 -21.00
CA GLY A 150 9.06 -6.31 -21.04
C GLY A 150 9.94 -7.05 -20.02
N GLN A 151 10.98 -6.37 -19.54
CA GLN A 151 12.01 -6.92 -18.67
C GLN A 151 12.44 -5.84 -17.67
N ARG A 152 12.44 -6.20 -16.38
CA ARG A 152 12.92 -5.36 -15.29
C ARG A 152 14.44 -5.22 -15.41
N SER A 153 15.00 -4.06 -15.07
CA SER A 153 16.45 -3.81 -15.11
C SER A 153 16.76 -2.49 -14.39
N PRO A 154 17.95 -2.30 -13.80
CA PRO A 154 18.43 -0.98 -13.37
C PRO A 154 18.89 -0.15 -14.57
N MET A 155 19.15 1.14 -14.36
CA MET A 155 19.78 2.07 -15.32
C MET A 155 19.19 2.02 -16.74
N VAL A 156 17.87 1.85 -16.85
CA VAL A 156 17.18 1.68 -18.12
C VAL A 156 17.22 2.98 -18.92
N LYS A 157 17.38 2.83 -20.24
CA LYS A 157 17.15 3.88 -21.22
C LYS A 157 15.85 3.58 -21.98
N VAL A 158 14.99 4.58 -22.17
CA VAL A 158 13.76 4.48 -22.97
C VAL A 158 13.77 5.60 -24.01
N GLU A 159 13.50 5.27 -25.27
CA GLU A 159 13.28 6.24 -26.35
C GLU A 159 11.84 6.12 -26.82
N ILE A 160 11.08 7.21 -26.75
CA ILE A 160 9.69 7.27 -27.21
C ILE A 160 9.59 8.31 -28.32
N ARG A 161 9.30 7.85 -29.53
CA ARG A 161 8.99 8.69 -30.67
C ARG A 161 7.52 9.11 -30.61
N VAL A 162 7.31 10.40 -30.49
CA VAL A 162 6.00 11.07 -30.60
C VAL A 162 5.86 11.57 -32.04
N PRO A 163 4.74 11.26 -32.74
CA PRO A 163 4.57 11.59 -34.14
C PRO A 163 4.50 13.11 -34.38
N ALA A 164 4.94 13.54 -35.57
CA ALA A 164 4.87 14.95 -35.97
C ALA A 164 3.44 15.48 -35.87
N GLY A 165 3.30 16.71 -35.36
CA GLY A 165 2.01 17.35 -35.10
C GLY A 165 1.57 17.29 -33.64
N ILE A 166 2.16 16.43 -32.81
CA ILE A 166 1.98 16.49 -31.36
C ILE A 166 3.22 17.15 -30.76
N VAL A 167 3.08 18.39 -30.27
CA VAL A 167 4.20 19.19 -29.77
C VAL A 167 4.63 18.69 -28.39
N VAL A 168 5.91 18.38 -28.24
CA VAL A 168 6.51 17.96 -26.97
C VAL A 168 7.54 18.98 -26.52
N THR A 169 7.39 19.46 -25.30
CA THR A 169 8.33 20.35 -24.62
C THR A 169 8.59 19.85 -23.20
N LEU A 170 9.59 20.40 -22.54
CA LEU A 170 9.86 20.06 -21.14
C LEU A 170 8.77 20.58 -20.18
N ASP A 171 7.93 21.51 -20.64
CA ASP A 171 6.99 22.29 -19.81
C ASP A 171 5.52 21.93 -20.05
N ASN A 172 5.20 21.30 -21.18
CA ASN A 172 3.85 20.79 -21.48
C ASN A 172 3.72 19.28 -21.28
N THR A 173 4.81 18.58 -20.93
CA THR A 173 4.81 17.13 -20.78
C THR A 173 5.19 16.76 -19.36
N THR A 174 4.42 15.86 -18.76
CA THR A 174 4.73 15.26 -17.45
C THR A 174 5.02 13.78 -17.56
N VAL A 175 5.72 13.26 -16.56
CA VAL A 175 6.01 11.83 -16.40
C VAL A 175 5.82 11.42 -14.94
N ASN A 176 5.30 10.22 -14.73
CA ASN A 176 5.32 9.51 -13.46
C ASN A 176 6.10 8.20 -13.65
N VAL A 177 7.28 8.13 -13.04
CA VAL A 177 8.19 6.98 -13.12
C VAL A 177 7.89 6.02 -11.97
N ILE A 178 7.50 4.78 -12.29
CA ILE A 178 7.21 3.69 -11.34
C ILE A 178 6.29 4.07 -10.15
N GLY A 179 5.44 5.09 -10.31
CA GLY A 179 4.53 5.53 -9.25
C GLY A 179 5.08 6.57 -8.27
N ARG A 180 6.25 7.18 -8.52
CA ARG A 180 6.84 8.22 -7.65
C ARG A 180 6.08 9.54 -7.59
N GLY A 181 5.01 9.67 -8.38
CA GLY A 181 4.26 10.91 -8.54
C GLY A 181 4.60 11.61 -9.85
N GLU A 182 3.67 12.44 -10.32
CA GLU A 182 3.80 13.16 -11.58
C GLU A 182 4.69 14.40 -11.44
N VAL A 183 5.65 14.55 -12.35
CA VAL A 183 6.51 15.75 -12.46
C VAL A 183 6.60 16.21 -13.91
N LEU A 184 6.88 17.50 -14.15
CA LEU A 184 7.25 18.00 -15.47
C LEU A 184 8.56 17.35 -15.93
N LEU A 185 8.74 17.17 -17.25
CA LEU A 185 9.98 16.60 -17.78
C LEU A 185 11.22 17.38 -17.31
N ARG A 186 11.18 18.73 -17.29
CA ARG A 186 12.30 19.55 -16.78
C ARG A 186 12.69 19.25 -15.33
N ASP A 187 11.77 18.72 -14.53
CA ASP A 187 11.94 18.53 -13.09
C ASP A 187 12.22 17.05 -12.73
N LEU A 188 12.17 16.12 -13.70
CA LEU A 188 12.52 14.71 -13.48
C LEU A 188 13.90 14.52 -12.82
N PRO A 189 14.99 15.21 -13.23
CA PRO A 189 16.29 15.07 -12.56
C PRO A 189 16.34 15.64 -11.14
N LYS A 190 15.34 16.45 -10.75
CA LYS A 190 15.23 17.10 -9.43
C LYS A 190 14.25 16.39 -8.50
N GLN A 191 13.46 15.44 -9.02
CA GLN A 191 12.51 14.68 -8.21
C GLN A 191 13.28 13.88 -7.14
N SER A 192 12.75 13.89 -5.91
CA SER A 192 13.35 13.14 -4.81
C SER A 192 13.41 11.65 -5.12
N ILE A 193 14.53 11.03 -4.79
CA ILE A 193 14.69 9.57 -4.82
C ILE A 193 14.13 8.89 -3.56
N GLY A 194 13.74 9.67 -2.56
CA GLY A 194 13.43 9.22 -1.21
C GLY A 194 14.64 9.33 -0.28
N ARG A 195 14.46 9.04 1.00
CA ARG A 195 15.57 8.91 1.95
C ARG A 195 16.35 7.61 1.72
N THR A 196 17.67 7.71 1.65
CA THR A 196 18.60 6.59 1.42
C THR A 196 19.89 6.75 2.23
N GLY A 197 20.59 5.65 2.49
CA GLY A 197 21.99 5.67 2.88
C GLY A 197 22.89 6.05 1.70
N THR A 198 24.16 6.33 1.98
CA THR A 198 25.11 6.89 1.01
C THR A 198 25.54 5.92 -0.10
N HIS A 199 25.27 4.61 0.03
CA HIS A 199 25.63 3.60 -0.97
C HIS A 199 24.48 3.23 -1.93
N TYR A 200 23.38 3.97 -1.92
CA TYR A 200 22.37 3.79 -2.96
C TYR A 200 22.87 4.36 -4.29
N SER A 201 22.78 3.59 -5.39
CA SER A 201 23.43 3.92 -6.67
C SER A 201 22.82 5.11 -7.41
N TYR A 202 21.61 5.54 -7.04
CA TYR A 202 20.90 6.61 -7.73
C TYR A 202 20.95 7.88 -6.88
N ASN A 203 21.28 9.01 -7.51
CA ASN A 203 21.22 10.34 -6.89
C ASN A 203 20.10 11.22 -7.47
N LYS A 204 19.33 10.67 -8.41
CA LYS A 204 18.16 11.28 -9.07
C LYS A 204 17.29 10.17 -9.66
N VAL A 205 16.02 10.48 -9.95
CA VAL A 205 15.07 9.51 -10.53
C VAL A 205 15.43 9.12 -11.97
N GLY A 206 15.93 10.07 -12.75
CA GLY A 206 16.38 9.85 -14.13
C GLY A 206 16.75 11.15 -14.83
N ASN A 207 17.21 11.05 -16.07
CA ASN A 207 17.41 12.20 -16.96
C ASN A 207 16.42 12.14 -18.13
N VAL A 208 16.18 13.28 -18.76
CA VAL A 208 15.36 13.38 -19.97
C VAL A 208 16.00 14.35 -20.97
N ALA A 209 15.93 13.99 -22.25
CA ALA A 209 16.29 14.85 -23.37
C ALA A 209 15.26 14.74 -24.49
N LEU A 210 15.08 15.83 -25.24
CA LEU A 210 14.23 15.86 -26.43
C LEU A 210 15.12 15.92 -27.67
N ARG A 211 14.86 15.03 -28.65
CA ARG A 211 15.52 15.04 -29.96
C ARG A 211 14.47 15.29 -31.03
N ASP A 212 14.55 16.44 -31.69
CA ASP A 212 13.71 16.74 -32.85
C ASP A 212 14.19 15.93 -34.07
N GLU A 213 13.27 15.23 -34.73
CA GLU A 213 13.51 14.46 -35.95
C GLU A 213 12.69 14.99 -37.14
N GLY A 214 12.25 16.26 -37.07
CA GLY A 214 11.56 16.96 -38.15
C GLY A 214 10.23 16.29 -38.51
N GLU A 215 10.09 15.84 -39.76
CA GLU A 215 8.86 15.22 -40.24
C GLU A 215 8.50 13.91 -39.53
N ARG A 216 9.47 13.27 -38.84
CA ARG A 216 9.21 12.05 -38.06
C ARG A 216 8.77 12.33 -36.61
N GLY A 217 8.68 13.61 -36.21
CA GLY A 217 8.26 14.05 -34.88
C GLY A 217 9.42 14.20 -33.90
N THR A 218 9.14 14.04 -32.61
CA THR A 218 10.09 14.27 -31.51
C THR A 218 10.33 12.99 -30.73
N VAL A 219 11.58 12.66 -30.43
CA VAL A 219 11.94 11.55 -29.55
C VAL A 219 12.22 12.07 -28.15
N ILE A 220 11.50 11.54 -27.16
CA ILE A 220 11.84 11.70 -25.74
C ILE A 220 12.79 10.59 -25.36
N VAL A 221 13.96 10.96 -24.84
CA VAL A 221 14.98 10.01 -24.36
C VAL A 221 15.04 10.10 -22.85
N PHE A 222 14.55 9.08 -22.17
CA PHE A 222 14.76 8.90 -20.73
C PHE A 222 15.98 8.01 -20.48
N SER A 223 16.78 8.31 -19.45
CA SER A 223 17.95 7.51 -19.10
C SER A 223 18.23 7.49 -17.59
N GLY A 224 18.91 6.44 -17.13
CA GLY A 224 19.26 6.27 -15.71
C GLY A 224 18.05 5.94 -14.82
N LEU A 225 17.06 5.25 -15.38
CA LEU A 225 15.81 4.89 -14.67
C LEU A 225 15.98 3.55 -13.94
N ASP A 226 15.46 3.45 -12.72
CA ASP A 226 15.37 2.17 -12.00
C ASP A 226 14.01 1.50 -12.25
N PHE A 227 13.98 0.47 -13.10
CA PHE A 227 12.76 -0.33 -13.37
C PHE A 227 12.80 -1.70 -12.66
N ARG A 228 13.65 -1.90 -11.66
CA ARG A 228 13.63 -3.15 -10.87
C ARG A 228 12.31 -3.33 -10.10
N PRO A 229 11.73 -2.28 -9.48
CA PRO A 229 10.43 -2.40 -8.83
C PRO A 229 9.30 -2.59 -9.84
N SER A 230 8.23 -3.29 -9.43
CA SER A 230 7.02 -3.49 -10.25
C SER A 230 5.84 -2.78 -9.62
N ASN A 231 5.50 -1.60 -10.15
CA ASN A 231 4.51 -0.68 -9.60
C ASN A 231 3.55 -0.19 -10.71
N GLY A 232 2.97 -1.10 -11.49
CA GLY A 232 2.16 -0.78 -12.66
C GLY A 232 2.98 -0.26 -13.86
N PRO A 233 2.52 0.76 -14.61
CA PRO A 233 3.29 1.34 -15.72
C PRO A 233 4.65 1.88 -15.29
N ASP A 234 5.70 1.56 -16.03
CA ASP A 234 7.06 2.02 -15.74
C ASP A 234 7.19 3.53 -15.96
N LEU A 235 6.58 4.02 -17.05
CA LEU A 235 6.37 5.44 -17.31
C LEU A 235 4.89 5.67 -17.61
N ARG A 236 4.29 6.64 -16.95
CA ARG A 236 3.02 7.25 -17.37
C ARG A 236 3.30 8.68 -17.80
N ILE A 237 3.07 8.98 -19.08
CA ILE A 237 3.39 10.27 -19.69
C ILE A 237 2.09 10.98 -20.05
N CYS A 238 1.98 12.26 -19.73
CA CYS A 238 0.88 13.10 -20.14
C CYS A 238 1.39 14.26 -20.97
N PHE A 239 0.94 14.32 -22.23
CA PHE A 239 1.15 15.45 -23.11
C PHE A 239 -0.02 16.42 -22.94
N ARG A 240 0.24 17.60 -22.37
CA ARG A 240 -0.80 18.55 -21.94
C ARG A 240 -1.02 19.64 -22.97
N GLY A 241 -2.29 19.94 -23.25
CA GLY A 241 -2.69 20.99 -24.18
C GLY A 241 -2.20 20.76 -25.61
N VAL A 242 -2.20 19.51 -26.06
CA VAL A 242 -1.76 19.12 -27.41
C VAL A 242 -2.88 18.39 -28.16
N ALA A 243 -2.75 18.31 -29.48
CA ALA A 243 -3.65 17.54 -30.33
C ALA A 243 -2.92 17.07 -31.58
N PRO A 244 -3.29 15.94 -32.19
CA PRO A 244 -2.84 15.64 -33.53
C PRO A 244 -3.32 16.72 -34.51
N VAL A 245 -2.49 17.09 -35.48
CA VAL A 245 -2.84 18.10 -36.50
C VAL A 245 -3.39 17.48 -37.79
N ARG A 246 -3.16 16.17 -38.00
CA ARG A 246 -3.55 15.43 -39.20
C ARG A 246 -4.60 14.38 -38.88
N LYS A 247 -5.54 14.21 -39.81
CA LYS A 247 -6.50 13.09 -39.80
C LYS A 247 -5.76 11.78 -40.09
N GLY A 248 -6.18 10.69 -39.45
CA GLY A 248 -5.62 9.36 -39.64
C GLY A 248 -4.68 8.95 -38.50
N ILE A 249 -3.90 7.89 -38.73
CA ILE A 249 -3.08 7.27 -37.68
C ILE A 249 -1.85 8.12 -37.34
N ASN A 250 -1.75 8.51 -36.07
CA ASN A 250 -0.58 9.14 -35.46
C ASN A 250 0.10 8.10 -34.57
N ARG A 251 1.16 7.46 -35.09
CA ARG A 251 1.83 6.34 -34.44
C ARG A 251 2.89 6.81 -33.44
N PHE A 252 2.77 6.35 -32.20
CA PHE A 252 3.82 6.40 -31.20
C PHE A 252 4.66 5.14 -31.28
N GLU A 253 5.96 5.27 -31.08
CA GLU A 253 6.89 4.14 -31.06
C GLU A 253 7.76 4.22 -29.81
N ALA A 254 8.07 3.08 -29.19
CA ALA A 254 8.95 3.01 -28.04
C ALA A 254 9.94 1.86 -28.14
N ILE A 255 11.18 2.12 -27.72
CA ILE A 255 12.21 1.11 -27.48
C ILE A 255 12.84 1.35 -26.11
N TYR A 256 13.34 0.29 -25.48
CA TYR A 256 14.15 0.43 -24.27
C TYR A 256 15.41 -0.43 -24.33
N THR A 257 16.36 -0.10 -23.45
CA THR A 257 17.64 -0.80 -23.31
C THR A 257 17.86 -1.17 -21.85
N THR A 258 18.07 -2.46 -21.58
CA THR A 258 18.45 -2.97 -20.26
C THR A 258 19.94 -2.69 -19.97
N SER A 259 20.34 -2.71 -18.70
CA SER A 259 21.76 -2.58 -18.32
C SER A 259 22.33 -3.84 -17.67
N LYS A 260 21.48 -4.58 -16.95
CA LYS A 260 21.80 -5.85 -16.29
C LYS A 260 20.65 -6.84 -16.51
N PRO A 261 20.92 -8.15 -16.43
CA PRO A 261 22.25 -8.78 -16.44
C PRO A 261 22.98 -8.60 -17.78
N GLU A 262 22.24 -8.32 -18.84
CA GLU A 262 22.76 -8.04 -20.18
C GLU A 262 22.28 -6.68 -20.69
N VAL A 263 23.06 -6.07 -21.59
CA VAL A 263 22.68 -4.85 -22.30
C VAL A 263 21.96 -5.25 -23.58
N LEU A 264 20.64 -5.23 -23.54
CA LEU A 264 19.78 -5.67 -24.65
C LEU A 264 18.80 -4.58 -25.03
N GLN A 265 18.55 -4.43 -26.33
CA GLN A 265 17.55 -3.52 -26.87
C GLN A 265 16.24 -4.28 -27.16
N SER A 266 15.10 -3.69 -26.78
CA SER A 266 13.79 -4.27 -27.03
C SER A 266 13.37 -4.16 -28.50
N PRO A 267 12.34 -4.90 -28.94
CA PRO A 267 11.63 -4.57 -30.17
C PRO A 267 10.95 -3.21 -30.04
N VAL A 268 10.59 -2.62 -31.19
CA VAL A 268 9.74 -1.43 -31.23
C VAL A 268 8.33 -1.82 -30.79
N ALA A 269 7.86 -1.23 -29.70
CA ALA A 269 6.46 -1.23 -29.31
C ALA A 269 5.75 -0.06 -29.99
N VAL A 270 4.48 -0.23 -30.37
CA VAL A 270 3.70 0.79 -31.06
C VAL A 270 2.37 1.05 -30.37
N ALA A 271 1.89 2.28 -30.44
CA ALA A 271 0.53 2.65 -30.08
C ALA A 271 0.00 3.67 -31.09
N ASP A 272 -1.18 3.41 -31.65
CA ASP A 272 -1.76 4.21 -32.71
C ASP A 272 -2.88 5.10 -32.16
N LEU A 273 -2.75 6.41 -32.35
CA LEU A 273 -3.79 7.39 -32.05
C LEU A 273 -4.43 7.88 -33.34
N GLU A 274 -5.70 7.59 -33.56
CA GLU A 274 -6.42 8.06 -34.73
C GLU A 274 -6.88 9.51 -34.54
N GLY A 275 -6.35 10.41 -35.37
CA GLY A 275 -6.83 11.79 -35.47
C GLY A 275 -8.12 11.85 -36.26
N ILE A 276 -9.21 12.32 -35.62
CA ILE A 276 -10.53 12.47 -36.25
C ILE A 276 -11.02 13.92 -36.21
N THR A 277 -12.03 14.25 -37.03
CA THR A 277 -12.58 15.62 -37.10
C THR A 277 -13.66 15.88 -36.05
N THR A 278 -14.38 14.85 -35.62
CA THR A 278 -15.43 14.97 -34.61
C THR A 278 -14.84 15.00 -33.20
N VAL A 279 -15.67 15.37 -32.22
CA VAL A 279 -15.29 15.36 -30.80
C VAL A 279 -15.00 13.92 -30.36
N ALA A 280 -13.76 13.62 -29.99
CA ALA A 280 -13.29 12.30 -29.54
C ALA A 280 -13.09 12.21 -28.02
N ASP A 281 -13.28 13.32 -27.32
CA ASP A 281 -12.94 13.49 -25.90
C ASP A 281 -14.16 13.75 -25.02
N LEU A 282 -15.37 13.40 -25.47
CA LEU A 282 -16.51 13.31 -24.56
C LEU A 282 -16.18 12.26 -23.50
N VAL A 283 -16.16 12.68 -22.24
CA VAL A 283 -15.96 11.79 -21.10
C VAL A 283 -17.04 11.98 -20.06
N ARG A 284 -17.41 10.90 -19.40
CA ARG A 284 -18.21 10.95 -18.18
C ARG A 284 -17.29 11.34 -17.02
N THR A 285 -17.70 12.33 -16.25
CA THR A 285 -17.08 12.65 -14.96
C THR A 285 -17.49 11.57 -13.94
N PRO A 286 -16.54 10.82 -13.34
CA PRO A 286 -16.88 9.80 -12.37
C PRO A 286 -17.60 10.34 -11.13
N LEU A 287 -18.37 9.49 -10.46
CA LEU A 287 -18.92 9.80 -9.14
C LEU A 287 -17.74 9.91 -8.17
N ARG A 288 -17.51 11.08 -7.57
CA ARG A 288 -16.34 11.38 -6.73
C ARG A 288 -16.70 11.91 -5.35
N ASP A 289 -17.92 11.64 -4.87
CA ASP A 289 -18.23 11.87 -3.46
C ASP A 289 -17.16 11.15 -2.63
N PHE A 290 -16.49 11.84 -1.72
CA PHE A 290 -15.40 11.22 -0.96
C PHE A 290 -15.92 10.12 -0.04
N THR A 291 -17.08 10.33 0.59
CA THR A 291 -17.77 9.37 1.44
C THR A 291 -19.04 8.87 0.78
N TYR A 292 -19.32 7.57 0.85
CA TYR A 292 -20.57 7.00 0.36
C TYR A 292 -21.77 7.51 1.16
N ARG A 293 -22.86 7.86 0.47
CA ARG A 293 -24.09 8.35 1.11
C ARG A 293 -25.22 7.33 0.97
N PRO A 294 -25.72 6.76 2.09
CA PRO A 294 -26.90 5.91 2.04
C PRO A 294 -28.12 6.74 1.59
N GLY A 295 -28.98 6.15 0.77
CA GLY A 295 -30.22 6.79 0.28
C GLY A 295 -30.11 7.65 -0.98
N GLN A 296 -28.91 7.86 -1.53
CA GLN A 296 -28.75 8.51 -2.84
C GLN A 296 -29.06 7.51 -3.96
N GLU A 297 -29.89 7.90 -4.93
CA GLU A 297 -30.36 7.04 -6.03
C GLU A 297 -29.43 7.04 -7.26
N TYR A 298 -28.46 7.96 -7.32
CA TYR A 298 -27.46 8.06 -8.40
C TYR A 298 -28.08 8.06 -9.82
N THR A 299 -29.10 8.91 -10.01
CA THR A 299 -29.92 9.06 -11.23
C THR A 299 -29.51 10.27 -12.10
N TYR A 300 -28.23 10.63 -12.06
CA TYR A 300 -27.66 11.70 -12.87
C TYR A 300 -26.27 11.30 -13.39
N ALA A 301 -25.81 11.95 -14.46
CA ALA A 301 -24.47 11.76 -15.00
C ALA A 301 -23.89 13.10 -15.47
N SER A 302 -22.65 13.39 -15.09
CA SER A 302 -21.93 14.58 -15.53
C SER A 302 -20.92 14.24 -16.62
N PHE A 303 -20.69 15.17 -17.54
CA PHE A 303 -19.83 14.97 -18.70
C PHE A 303 -18.93 16.19 -18.93
N SER A 304 -17.78 15.98 -19.57
CA SER A 304 -16.90 17.04 -20.06
C SER A 304 -16.31 16.71 -21.43
N TRP A 305 -15.96 17.75 -22.21
CA TRP A 305 -15.37 17.65 -23.55
C TRP A 305 -14.69 18.97 -23.96
N THR A 306 -13.85 18.92 -24.99
CA THR A 306 -13.30 20.12 -25.64
C THR A 306 -14.36 20.77 -26.54
N PRO A 307 -14.65 22.07 -26.39
CA PRO A 307 -15.68 22.75 -27.17
C PRO A 307 -15.43 22.66 -28.68
N PRO A 308 -16.45 22.31 -29.48
CA PRO A 308 -16.31 22.26 -30.92
C PRO A 308 -16.16 23.66 -31.52
N HIS A 309 -15.20 23.83 -32.43
CA HIS A 309 -14.86 25.14 -32.98
C HIS A 309 -15.91 25.66 -33.97
N ASN A 310 -16.49 26.84 -33.68
CA ASN A 310 -17.53 27.51 -34.47
C ASN A 310 -18.78 26.65 -34.72
N ALA A 311 -19.17 25.80 -33.77
CA ALA A 311 -20.42 25.05 -33.87
C ALA A 311 -21.63 26.00 -33.79
N SER A 312 -22.67 25.71 -34.57
CA SER A 312 -23.95 26.44 -34.47
C SER A 312 -24.83 25.90 -33.36
N SER A 313 -24.75 24.60 -33.07
CA SER A 313 -25.42 23.96 -31.93
C SER A 313 -24.69 22.70 -31.48
N VAL A 314 -24.85 22.37 -30.20
CA VAL A 314 -24.37 21.14 -29.58
C VAL A 314 -25.50 20.58 -28.74
N GLU A 315 -25.84 19.31 -28.95
CA GLU A 315 -26.86 18.60 -28.18
C GLU A 315 -26.24 17.39 -27.48
N LEU A 316 -26.54 17.18 -26.20
CA LEU A 316 -26.27 15.90 -25.55
C LEU A 316 -27.42 14.93 -25.85
N LEU A 317 -27.11 13.80 -26.47
CA LEU A 317 -28.05 12.74 -26.74
C LEU A 317 -27.87 11.62 -25.71
N GLN A 318 -28.98 10.95 -25.39
CA GLN A 318 -29.01 9.75 -24.57
C GLN A 318 -29.71 8.61 -25.32
N SER A 319 -29.31 7.38 -25.01
CA SER A 319 -29.96 6.15 -25.45
C SER A 319 -30.11 5.23 -24.24
N ALA A 320 -31.30 4.65 -24.12
CA ALA A 320 -31.68 3.80 -22.98
C ALA A 320 -31.94 2.34 -23.41
N ASP A 321 -31.58 2.00 -24.65
CA ASP A 321 -31.84 0.72 -25.32
C ASP A 321 -30.59 0.16 -26.01
N GLY A 322 -29.40 0.47 -25.47
CA GLY A 322 -28.13 -0.06 -25.98
C GLY A 322 -27.57 0.68 -27.21
N GLY A 323 -27.96 1.94 -27.42
CA GLY A 323 -27.51 2.75 -28.55
C GLY A 323 -28.35 2.60 -29.81
N ASN A 324 -29.50 1.90 -29.74
CA ASN A 324 -30.37 1.65 -30.89
C ASN A 324 -31.20 2.89 -31.24
N THR A 325 -31.77 3.57 -30.25
CA THR A 325 -32.50 4.83 -30.42
C THR A 325 -31.92 5.94 -29.57
N TRP A 326 -31.94 7.17 -30.09
CA TRP A 326 -31.31 8.34 -29.47
C TRP A 326 -32.31 9.49 -29.32
N THR A 327 -32.42 10.02 -28.11
CA THR A 327 -33.23 11.20 -27.78
C THR A 327 -32.37 12.27 -27.12
N THR A 328 -32.83 13.52 -27.11
CA THR A 328 -32.11 14.60 -26.42
C THR A 328 -32.17 14.37 -24.90
N ALA A 329 -31.00 14.39 -24.25
CA ALA A 329 -30.90 14.30 -22.80
C ALA A 329 -31.42 15.58 -22.15
N ARG A 330 -31.98 15.46 -20.94
CA ARG A 330 -32.35 16.63 -20.14
C ARG A 330 -31.08 17.26 -19.54
N ALA A 331 -30.46 18.13 -20.33
CA ALA A 331 -29.20 18.81 -20.01
C ALA A 331 -29.18 20.21 -20.63
N GLU A 332 -28.52 21.16 -19.98
CA GLU A 332 -28.28 22.50 -20.54
C GLU A 332 -26.94 22.50 -21.30
N VAL A 333 -27.00 22.70 -22.61
CA VAL A 333 -25.83 22.69 -23.49
C VAL A 333 -25.91 23.84 -24.48
N THR A 334 -24.82 24.60 -24.56
CA THR A 334 -24.59 25.66 -25.55
C THR A 334 -23.37 25.29 -26.41
N PRO A 335 -23.14 25.96 -27.57
CA PRO A 335 -21.97 25.68 -28.40
C PRO A 335 -20.61 25.80 -27.68
N ASP A 336 -20.52 26.67 -26.67
CA ASP A 336 -19.29 26.93 -25.91
C ASP A 336 -19.16 26.08 -24.64
N SER A 337 -20.18 25.26 -24.33
CA SER A 337 -20.19 24.39 -23.15
C SER A 337 -19.01 23.41 -23.18
N ARG A 338 -18.37 23.25 -22.02
CA ARG A 338 -17.26 22.32 -21.75
C ARG A 338 -17.67 21.14 -20.89
N GLU A 339 -18.80 21.29 -20.22
CA GLU A 339 -19.35 20.33 -19.29
C GLU A 339 -20.88 20.48 -19.25
N THR A 340 -21.56 19.43 -18.82
CA THR A 340 -22.99 19.44 -18.52
C THR A 340 -23.37 18.26 -17.64
N ALA A 341 -24.60 18.23 -17.15
CA ALA A 341 -25.16 17.09 -16.43
C ALA A 341 -26.51 16.67 -17.03
N ALA A 342 -26.64 15.37 -17.30
CA ALA A 342 -27.92 14.75 -17.61
C ALA A 342 -28.64 14.40 -16.31
N ASN A 343 -29.86 14.93 -16.14
CA ASN A 343 -30.66 14.80 -14.92
C ASN A 343 -31.94 13.99 -15.17
N GLY A 344 -32.48 13.40 -14.10
CA GLY A 344 -33.75 12.67 -14.14
C GLY A 344 -33.66 11.36 -14.92
N LEU A 345 -32.52 10.69 -14.86
CA LEU A 345 -32.35 9.34 -15.42
C LEU A 345 -33.13 8.34 -14.57
N GLU A 346 -33.59 7.24 -15.18
CA GLU A 346 -34.22 6.16 -14.42
C GLU A 346 -33.15 5.40 -13.62
N PRO A 347 -33.42 4.95 -12.39
CA PRO A 347 -32.48 4.15 -11.61
C PRO A 347 -32.29 2.75 -12.22
N ASN A 348 -31.14 2.14 -11.95
CA ASN A 348 -30.81 0.75 -12.33
C ASN A 348 -30.89 0.47 -13.83
N ARG A 349 -30.47 1.44 -14.65
CA ARG A 349 -30.57 1.39 -16.11
C ARG A 349 -29.25 1.77 -16.77
N LEU A 350 -28.88 1.02 -17.81
CA LEU A 350 -27.73 1.35 -18.65
C LEU A 350 -28.11 2.41 -19.69
N TYR A 351 -27.35 3.48 -19.72
CA TYR A 351 -27.46 4.55 -20.71
C TYR A 351 -26.18 4.67 -21.54
N ALA A 352 -26.35 5.03 -22.81
CA ALA A 352 -25.29 5.54 -23.68
C ALA A 352 -25.51 7.03 -23.94
N PHE A 353 -24.43 7.80 -24.02
CA PHE A 353 -24.46 9.23 -24.31
C PHE A 353 -23.47 9.58 -25.41
N LYS A 354 -23.83 10.57 -26.23
CA LYS A 354 -22.95 11.18 -27.23
C LYS A 354 -23.39 12.62 -27.50
N LEU A 355 -22.49 13.44 -28.02
CA LEU A 355 -22.82 14.76 -28.53
C LEU A 355 -23.26 14.65 -29.98
N ARG A 356 -24.22 15.50 -30.38
CA ARG A 356 -24.45 15.87 -31.77
C ARG A 356 -24.03 17.31 -31.97
N VAL A 357 -23.02 17.53 -32.78
CA VAL A 357 -22.47 18.85 -33.12
C VAL A 357 -22.94 19.24 -34.52
N THR A 358 -23.61 20.39 -34.64
CA THR A 358 -24.02 20.96 -35.92
C THR A 358 -23.19 22.20 -36.22
N GLY A 359 -22.79 22.37 -37.48
CA GLY A 359 -21.93 23.47 -37.90
C GLY A 359 -20.49 23.36 -37.39
N GLY A 360 -19.64 24.30 -37.79
CA GLY A 360 -18.25 24.35 -37.35
C GLY A 360 -17.34 23.26 -37.91
N ARG A 361 -16.11 23.22 -37.39
CA ARG A 361 -15.04 22.31 -37.85
C ARG A 361 -15.20 20.89 -37.31
N ASN A 362 -15.87 20.74 -36.17
CA ASN A 362 -16.05 19.46 -35.47
C ASN A 362 -17.46 18.87 -35.62
N LYS A 363 -18.17 19.23 -36.71
CA LYS A 363 -19.52 18.74 -36.99
C LYS A 363 -19.60 17.22 -37.03
N GLY A 364 -20.68 16.66 -36.51
CA GLY A 364 -20.94 15.22 -36.45
C GLY A 364 -21.22 14.74 -35.04
N GLU A 365 -21.22 13.44 -34.85
CA GLU A 365 -21.42 12.81 -33.55
C GLU A 365 -20.07 12.58 -32.85
N SER A 366 -20.05 12.75 -31.53
CA SER A 366 -18.87 12.42 -30.74
C SER A 366 -18.68 10.91 -30.57
N ASN A 367 -17.58 10.52 -29.91
CA ASN A 367 -17.49 9.21 -29.29
C ASN A 367 -18.66 8.97 -28.31
N THR A 368 -19.00 7.70 -28.10
CA THR A 368 -20.05 7.27 -27.16
C THR A 368 -19.44 6.97 -25.80
N VAL A 369 -20.10 7.43 -24.73
CA VAL A 369 -19.79 7.06 -23.35
C VAL A 369 -20.97 6.36 -22.71
N TRP A 370 -20.71 5.52 -21.71
CA TRP A 370 -21.73 4.69 -21.07
C TRP A 370 -21.82 5.01 -19.57
N PHE A 371 -22.97 4.71 -18.97
CA PHE A 371 -23.19 4.81 -17.53
C PHE A 371 -24.33 3.91 -17.08
N TYR A 372 -24.14 3.17 -15.99
CA TYR A 372 -25.23 2.47 -15.32
C TYR A 372 -25.67 3.30 -14.11
N THR A 373 -26.92 3.75 -14.11
CA THR A 373 -27.52 4.53 -13.01
C THR A 373 -27.84 3.65 -11.80
N GLY A 374 -27.84 4.22 -10.60
CA GLY A 374 -28.15 3.47 -9.39
C GLY A 374 -27.09 2.44 -9.01
N ARG A 375 -27.53 1.28 -8.53
CA ARG A 375 -26.65 0.23 -7.98
C ARG A 375 -26.93 -1.09 -8.71
N LYS A 376 -25.92 -1.62 -9.41
CA LYS A 376 -26.09 -2.86 -10.16
C LYS A 376 -25.91 -4.05 -9.23
N ASP A 377 -26.89 -4.95 -9.19
CA ASP A 377 -26.74 -6.18 -8.40
C ASP A 377 -25.61 -7.04 -8.99
N ILE A 378 -24.72 -7.52 -8.14
CA ILE A 378 -23.60 -8.36 -8.53
C ILE A 378 -24.07 -9.69 -9.17
N ARG A 379 -25.25 -10.19 -8.81
CA ARG A 379 -25.85 -11.42 -9.35
C ARG A 379 -26.19 -11.35 -10.83
N ASP A 380 -26.36 -10.13 -11.37
CA ASP A 380 -26.53 -9.92 -12.81
C ASP A 380 -25.29 -10.37 -13.62
N TYR A 381 -24.15 -10.58 -12.95
CA TYR A 381 -22.89 -11.04 -13.54
C TYR A 381 -22.60 -12.53 -13.29
N ARG A 382 -23.64 -13.36 -13.09
CA ARG A 382 -23.52 -14.81 -12.84
C ARG A 382 -22.82 -15.17 -11.52
N VAL A 383 -22.64 -14.19 -10.64
CA VAL A 383 -22.21 -14.38 -9.26
C VAL A 383 -23.34 -15.06 -8.49
N LYS A 384 -23.05 -16.14 -7.76
CA LYS A 384 -24.09 -16.92 -7.09
C LYS A 384 -24.38 -16.40 -5.69
N GLY A 385 -23.36 -16.16 -4.88
CA GLY A 385 -23.52 -15.77 -3.48
C GLY A 385 -24.20 -16.85 -2.63
N ASP A 386 -24.00 -18.13 -2.95
CA ASP A 386 -24.63 -19.29 -2.31
C ASP A 386 -23.80 -19.90 -1.16
N GLY A 387 -22.61 -19.36 -0.89
CA GLY A 387 -21.68 -19.87 0.11
C GLY A 387 -20.96 -21.16 -0.27
N VAL A 388 -21.15 -21.67 -1.50
CA VAL A 388 -20.53 -22.91 -2.00
C VAL A 388 -19.65 -22.64 -3.21
N ALA A 389 -20.14 -21.89 -4.19
CA ALA A 389 -19.40 -21.62 -5.43
C ALA A 389 -18.24 -20.64 -5.22
N ASP A 390 -17.18 -20.81 -6.00
CA ASP A 390 -16.11 -19.83 -6.12
C ASP A 390 -16.57 -18.71 -7.07
N ASP A 391 -16.90 -17.55 -6.50
CA ASP A 391 -17.47 -16.41 -7.22
C ASP A 391 -16.38 -15.45 -7.76
N THR A 392 -15.09 -15.77 -7.54
CA THR A 392 -13.94 -14.87 -7.80
C THR A 392 -13.94 -14.29 -9.21
N GLU A 393 -13.98 -15.15 -10.23
CA GLU A 393 -13.86 -14.72 -11.63
C GLU A 393 -15.07 -13.90 -12.08
N ALA A 394 -16.27 -14.30 -11.67
CA ALA A 394 -17.50 -13.60 -12.02
C ALA A 394 -17.56 -12.20 -11.39
N ILE A 395 -17.06 -12.04 -10.15
CA ILE A 395 -16.93 -10.73 -9.48
C ILE A 395 -15.86 -9.88 -10.19
N ASN A 396 -14.70 -10.44 -10.52
CA ASN A 396 -13.63 -9.72 -11.22
C ASN A 396 -14.10 -9.22 -12.60
N GLU A 397 -14.82 -10.05 -13.36
CA GLU A 397 -15.45 -9.62 -14.61
C GLU A 397 -16.51 -8.54 -14.39
N ALA A 398 -17.32 -8.62 -13.32
CA ALA A 398 -18.26 -7.55 -13.00
C ALA A 398 -17.56 -6.20 -12.76
N ILE A 399 -16.44 -6.21 -12.02
CA ILE A 399 -15.62 -5.03 -11.73
C ILE A 399 -15.01 -4.47 -13.01
N ILE A 400 -14.40 -5.31 -13.85
CA ILE A 400 -13.82 -4.90 -15.14
C ILE A 400 -14.90 -4.27 -16.03
N ASN A 401 -16.06 -4.90 -16.14
CA ASN A 401 -17.17 -4.40 -16.94
C ASN A 401 -17.69 -3.07 -16.40
N MET A 402 -17.86 -2.92 -15.09
CA MET A 402 -18.30 -1.65 -14.49
C MET A 402 -17.28 -0.53 -14.70
N SER A 403 -15.97 -0.83 -14.57
CA SER A 403 -14.91 0.14 -14.85
C SER A 403 -14.89 0.59 -16.31
N ARG A 404 -15.12 -0.33 -17.27
CA ARG A 404 -15.27 -0.01 -18.70
C ARG A 404 -16.47 0.89 -19.02
N LEU A 405 -17.51 0.86 -18.19
CA LEU A 405 -18.64 1.80 -18.25
C LEU A 405 -18.28 3.16 -17.61
N GLY A 406 -17.00 3.43 -17.36
CA GLY A 406 -16.52 4.64 -16.70
C GLY A 406 -16.69 4.61 -15.18
N GLY A 407 -17.08 3.49 -14.57
CA GLY A 407 -17.31 3.33 -13.13
C GLY A 407 -18.78 3.36 -12.71
N GLY A 408 -19.03 2.97 -11.46
CA GLY A 408 -20.37 2.81 -10.88
C GLY A 408 -20.37 1.96 -9.61
N ILE A 409 -21.56 1.56 -9.16
CA ILE A 409 -21.75 0.84 -7.89
C ILE A 409 -22.17 -0.60 -8.17
N LEU A 410 -21.41 -1.55 -7.66
CA LEU A 410 -21.76 -2.98 -7.59
C LEU A 410 -22.30 -3.30 -6.20
N ARG A 411 -23.54 -3.75 -6.14
CA ARG A 411 -24.24 -4.08 -4.91
C ARG A 411 -24.22 -5.59 -4.67
N PHE A 412 -23.71 -5.97 -3.50
CA PHE A 412 -23.79 -7.32 -2.95
C PHE A 412 -25.05 -7.40 -2.08
N THR A 413 -26.08 -8.06 -2.60
CA THR A 413 -27.31 -8.35 -1.86
C THR A 413 -27.14 -9.56 -0.93
N GLN A 414 -28.15 -9.90 -0.15
CA GLN A 414 -28.17 -11.05 0.77
C GLN A 414 -27.48 -12.29 0.20
N GLY A 415 -26.48 -12.84 0.87
CA GLY A 415 -25.79 -14.06 0.43
C GLY A 415 -24.35 -14.17 0.94
N THR A 416 -23.71 -15.31 0.67
CA THR A 416 -22.30 -15.55 1.00
C THR A 416 -21.50 -15.72 -0.29
N TYR A 417 -20.59 -14.78 -0.55
CA TYR A 417 -19.78 -14.72 -1.76
C TYR A 417 -18.38 -15.23 -1.43
N ASN A 418 -18.04 -16.44 -1.89
CA ASN A 418 -16.72 -17.00 -1.65
C ASN A 418 -15.74 -16.47 -2.70
N VAL A 419 -14.61 -15.93 -2.26
CA VAL A 419 -13.63 -15.27 -3.13
C VAL A 419 -12.20 -15.67 -2.80
N ARG A 420 -11.33 -15.67 -3.81
CA ARG A 420 -9.87 -15.69 -3.67
C ARG A 420 -9.36 -14.26 -3.66
N THR A 421 -8.79 -13.79 -4.78
CA THR A 421 -8.34 -12.42 -4.97
C THR A 421 -9.30 -11.66 -5.87
N ILE A 422 -9.88 -10.59 -5.34
CA ILE A 422 -10.69 -9.62 -6.06
C ILE A 422 -9.82 -8.44 -6.50
N HIS A 423 -9.76 -8.19 -7.80
CA HIS A 423 -8.99 -7.10 -8.39
C HIS A 423 -9.84 -5.85 -8.53
N LEU A 424 -9.56 -4.86 -7.68
CA LEU A 424 -10.25 -3.57 -7.69
C LEU A 424 -9.85 -2.76 -8.93
N GLN A 425 -10.76 -1.93 -9.42
CA GLN A 425 -10.56 -1.06 -10.58
C GLN A 425 -11.01 0.37 -10.27
N SER A 426 -10.42 1.33 -10.97
CA SER A 426 -10.75 2.75 -10.76
C SER A 426 -12.23 3.02 -10.97
N ASN A 427 -12.80 3.90 -10.14
CA ASN A 427 -14.18 4.38 -10.18
C ASN A 427 -15.26 3.29 -9.91
N VAL A 428 -14.88 2.13 -9.38
CA VAL A 428 -15.83 1.07 -9.00
C VAL A 428 -16.00 1.06 -7.49
N TRP A 429 -17.26 1.13 -7.05
CA TRP A 429 -17.64 1.06 -5.64
C TRP A 429 -18.30 -0.29 -5.38
N LEU A 430 -17.88 -1.00 -4.34
CA LEU A 430 -18.49 -2.22 -3.83
C LEU A 430 -19.35 -1.87 -2.62
N HIS A 431 -20.65 -2.11 -2.71
CA HIS A 431 -21.61 -1.86 -1.64
C HIS A 431 -22.16 -3.19 -1.09
N LEU A 432 -21.98 -3.44 0.20
CA LEU A 432 -22.46 -4.64 0.88
C LEU A 432 -23.73 -4.34 1.68
N ASP A 433 -24.82 -5.02 1.35
CA ASP A 433 -26.02 -5.00 2.18
C ASP A 433 -25.77 -5.70 3.53
N SER A 434 -26.61 -5.43 4.53
CA SER A 434 -26.42 -5.91 5.92
C SER A 434 -26.34 -7.42 6.09
N ASP A 435 -26.91 -8.17 5.15
CA ASP A 435 -26.95 -9.64 5.14
C ASP A 435 -26.07 -10.25 4.04
N ALA A 436 -25.22 -9.44 3.40
CA ALA A 436 -24.17 -9.90 2.52
C ALA A 436 -22.90 -10.24 3.31
N THR A 437 -22.30 -11.40 3.02
CA THR A 437 -20.99 -11.81 3.53
C THR A 437 -20.05 -12.07 2.36
N ILE A 438 -18.90 -11.38 2.30
CA ILE A 438 -17.80 -11.77 1.41
C ILE A 438 -16.80 -12.59 2.23
N GLN A 439 -16.46 -13.78 1.75
CA GLN A 439 -15.75 -14.80 2.51
C GLN A 439 -14.52 -15.30 1.74
N ALA A 440 -13.34 -15.28 2.35
CA ALA A 440 -12.14 -15.77 1.68
C ALA A 440 -12.12 -17.31 1.54
N LEU A 441 -11.65 -17.78 0.37
CA LEU A 441 -11.21 -19.14 0.08
C LEU A 441 -9.68 -19.25 0.20
N PRO A 442 -9.11 -20.45 0.45
CA PRO A 442 -7.68 -20.66 0.28
C PRO A 442 -7.30 -20.45 -1.19
N GLY A 443 -6.04 -20.15 -1.49
CA GLY A 443 -5.52 -19.99 -2.84
C GLY A 443 -5.86 -18.67 -3.50
N ALA A 444 -5.55 -17.57 -2.80
CA ALA A 444 -5.38 -16.24 -3.38
C ALA A 444 -4.26 -16.25 -4.46
N ASP A 445 -4.12 -15.13 -5.16
CA ASP A 445 -3.06 -14.93 -6.14
C ASP A 445 -1.67 -15.23 -5.56
N ALA A 446 -0.81 -15.76 -6.41
CA ALA A 446 0.56 -16.04 -6.02
C ALA A 446 1.32 -14.71 -5.72
N PRO A 447 2.24 -14.72 -4.74
CA PRO A 447 3.22 -13.65 -4.57
C PRO A 447 3.91 -13.29 -5.89
N GLU A 448 4.16 -12.01 -6.12
CA GLU A 448 4.76 -11.53 -7.36
C GLU A 448 6.18 -12.04 -7.55
N ALA A 449 6.59 -12.21 -8.81
CA ALA A 449 8.01 -12.37 -9.12
C ALA A 449 8.73 -11.02 -9.01
N THR A 450 9.94 -11.02 -8.47
CA THR A 450 10.74 -9.84 -8.14
C THR A 450 12.11 -9.86 -8.81
N TRP A 451 12.77 -8.70 -8.86
CA TRP A 451 14.15 -8.58 -9.34
C TRP A 451 15.17 -9.13 -8.35
N PHE A 452 14.89 -8.99 -7.05
CA PHE A 452 15.75 -9.45 -5.97
C PHE A 452 15.19 -10.68 -5.28
N SER A 453 16.05 -11.45 -4.61
CA SER A 453 15.62 -12.51 -3.70
C SER A 453 15.21 -11.93 -2.35
N ASP A 454 14.11 -12.43 -1.79
CA ASP A 454 13.74 -12.22 -0.39
C ASP A 454 14.36 -13.28 0.54
N ARG A 455 14.93 -14.37 0.02
CA ARG A 455 15.41 -15.52 0.82
C ARG A 455 16.62 -15.22 1.69
N ALA A 456 17.46 -14.27 1.27
CA ALA A 456 18.57 -13.81 2.09
C ALA A 456 18.08 -13.38 3.48
N TYR A 457 16.88 -12.78 3.55
CA TYR A 457 16.26 -12.36 4.80
C TYR A 457 14.73 -12.28 4.73
N ARG A 458 14.05 -13.29 5.29
CA ARG A 458 12.57 -13.35 5.33
C ARG A 458 11.94 -12.97 6.67
N SER A 459 12.74 -12.98 7.73
CA SER A 459 12.28 -12.60 9.06
C SER A 459 13.48 -12.44 9.95
N GLY A 460 13.44 -11.44 10.81
CA GLY A 460 14.40 -11.29 11.88
C GLY A 460 14.51 -9.87 12.34
N LEU A 461 14.86 -9.75 13.61
CA LEU A 461 15.18 -8.51 14.32
C LEU A 461 16.57 -8.67 14.96
N SER A 462 17.41 -9.56 14.40
CA SER A 462 18.65 -9.91 15.05
C SER A 462 19.59 -8.70 15.07
N PRO A 463 20.10 -8.31 16.25
CA PRO A 463 21.05 -7.21 16.40
C PRO A 463 22.40 -7.47 15.74
N THR A 464 22.65 -8.71 15.29
CA THR A 464 23.93 -9.19 14.79
C THR A 464 23.87 -9.78 13.39
N ASP A 465 22.71 -9.74 12.73
CA ASP A 465 22.57 -10.32 11.39
C ASP A 465 22.74 -9.24 10.30
N PRO A 466 23.86 -9.23 9.55
CA PRO A 466 24.13 -8.21 8.54
C PRO A 466 23.40 -8.47 7.22
N ARG A 467 22.72 -9.62 7.04
CA ARG A 467 22.09 -10.00 5.76
C ARG A 467 21.13 -8.96 5.19
N PRO A 468 20.31 -8.24 5.98
CA PRO A 468 19.49 -7.15 5.45
C PRO A 468 20.26 -6.08 4.69
N TYR A 469 21.56 -5.89 4.99
CA TYR A 469 22.44 -4.85 4.46
C TYR A 469 23.44 -5.37 3.42
N ALA A 470 23.51 -6.69 3.21
CA ALA A 470 24.50 -7.32 2.31
C ALA A 470 24.36 -6.86 0.86
N ASP A 471 23.13 -6.64 0.40
CA ASP A 471 22.85 -5.91 -0.84
C ASP A 471 22.19 -4.57 -0.47
N PRO A 472 22.89 -3.44 -0.66
CA PRO A 472 22.35 -2.12 -0.32
C PRO A 472 21.14 -1.72 -1.19
N GLU A 473 20.97 -2.33 -2.37
CA GLU A 473 19.87 -2.00 -3.29
C GLU A 473 18.67 -2.95 -3.18
N ASN A 474 18.82 -4.09 -2.49
CA ASN A 474 17.74 -5.04 -2.30
C ASN A 474 16.71 -4.50 -1.31
N TYR A 475 15.68 -3.84 -1.84
CA TYR A 475 14.60 -3.32 -1.02
C TYR A 475 13.81 -4.42 -0.32
N LEU A 476 13.79 -5.67 -0.80
CA LEU A 476 12.97 -6.74 -0.18
C LEU A 476 13.42 -7.14 1.22
N THR A 477 14.70 -6.91 1.55
CA THR A 477 15.29 -7.27 2.84
C THR A 477 15.27 -6.12 3.85
N LYS A 478 14.72 -4.96 3.47
CA LYS A 478 14.67 -3.76 4.33
C LYS A 478 13.36 -3.65 5.14
N GLN A 479 12.40 -4.52 4.90
CA GLN A 479 11.12 -4.55 5.62
C GLN A 479 10.69 -6.00 5.89
N ASP A 480 9.61 -6.15 6.65
CA ASP A 480 9.01 -7.45 6.90
C ASP A 480 8.46 -8.06 5.61
N VAL A 481 8.48 -9.39 5.50
CA VAL A 481 8.00 -10.10 4.30
C VAL A 481 6.53 -9.83 4.02
N GLY A 482 5.74 -9.55 5.06
CA GLY A 482 4.37 -9.08 4.92
C GLY A 482 4.28 -7.80 4.07
N HIS A 483 5.28 -6.94 4.05
CA HIS A 483 5.24 -5.70 3.26
C HIS A 483 5.75 -5.90 1.82
N THR A 484 6.29 -7.07 1.50
CA THR A 484 7.02 -7.31 0.23
C THR A 484 6.10 -7.72 -0.92
N PHE A 485 5.15 -8.62 -0.69
CA PHE A 485 4.26 -9.14 -1.71
C PHE A 485 2.85 -8.57 -1.52
N PHE A 486 2.25 -8.07 -2.60
CA PHE A 486 1.00 -7.33 -2.51
C PHE A 486 -0.19 -8.14 -3.03
N ARG A 487 0.01 -8.99 -4.04
CA ARG A 487 -1.05 -9.75 -4.71
C ARG A 487 -1.63 -10.90 -3.90
N ASN A 488 -0.87 -11.45 -2.94
CA ASN A 488 -1.31 -12.56 -2.08
C ASN A 488 -2.32 -12.08 -1.00
N CYS A 489 -3.45 -11.57 -1.45
CA CYS A 489 -4.47 -10.92 -0.64
C CYS A 489 -5.88 -11.20 -1.16
N MET A 490 -6.89 -10.86 -0.37
CA MET A 490 -8.30 -11.01 -0.73
C MET A 490 -8.80 -9.91 -1.67
N PHE A 491 -8.37 -8.65 -1.48
CA PHE A 491 -8.69 -7.51 -2.34
C PHE A 491 -7.41 -6.76 -2.72
N PHE A 492 -7.13 -6.69 -4.02
CA PHE A 492 -5.92 -6.07 -4.55
C PHE A 492 -6.22 -4.83 -5.40
N GLY A 493 -5.48 -3.75 -5.20
CA GLY A 493 -5.48 -2.59 -6.07
C GLY A 493 -4.07 -2.04 -6.33
N GLU A 494 -3.76 -1.71 -7.59
CA GLU A 494 -2.48 -1.08 -7.96
C GLU A 494 -2.74 0.09 -8.92
N ARG A 495 -2.34 1.31 -8.52
CA ARG A 495 -2.46 2.54 -9.34
C ARG A 495 -3.88 2.81 -9.85
N ILE A 496 -4.85 2.57 -8.98
CA ILE A 496 -6.27 2.84 -9.22
C ILE A 496 -6.75 4.03 -8.40
N ASP A 497 -7.80 4.69 -8.89
CA ASP A 497 -8.38 5.90 -8.30
C ASP A 497 -9.85 5.71 -7.96
N ASN A 498 -10.32 6.34 -6.87
CA ASN A 498 -11.74 6.46 -6.54
C ASN A 498 -12.42 5.10 -6.35
N VAL A 499 -11.98 4.38 -5.32
CA VAL A 499 -12.41 3.01 -5.02
C VAL A 499 -13.05 2.95 -3.65
N LYS A 500 -14.15 2.23 -3.55
CA LYS A 500 -14.89 2.12 -2.29
C LYS A 500 -15.27 0.68 -1.99
N VAL A 501 -15.12 0.27 -0.74
CA VAL A 501 -15.65 -0.99 -0.21
C VAL A 501 -16.44 -0.63 1.05
N VAL A 502 -17.74 -0.44 0.87
CA VAL A 502 -18.61 0.18 1.88
C VAL A 502 -19.85 -0.66 2.13
N GLY A 503 -20.50 -0.42 3.27
CA GLY A 503 -21.78 -1.04 3.62
C GLY A 503 -21.76 -1.67 5.00
N THR A 504 -22.86 -2.31 5.37
CA THR A 504 -23.10 -2.78 6.75
C THR A 504 -23.11 -4.31 6.85
N GLY A 505 -22.66 -4.98 5.79
CA GLY A 505 -22.49 -6.42 5.75
C GLY A 505 -21.22 -6.89 6.46
N ARG A 506 -20.76 -8.09 6.08
CA ARG A 506 -19.60 -8.75 6.68
C ARG A 506 -18.52 -9.08 5.66
N ILE A 507 -17.26 -8.85 6.02
CA ILE A 507 -16.09 -9.34 5.28
C ILE A 507 -15.26 -10.21 6.22
N THR A 508 -14.99 -11.46 5.83
CA THR A 508 -14.26 -12.39 6.68
C THR A 508 -13.19 -13.16 5.92
N GLY A 509 -12.02 -13.30 6.53
CA GLY A 509 -10.97 -14.17 6.00
C GLY A 509 -11.26 -15.66 6.20
N ASN A 510 -12.32 -16.03 6.93
CA ASN A 510 -12.79 -17.42 7.07
C ASN A 510 -11.71 -18.44 7.46
N GLY A 511 -10.70 -18.01 8.22
CA GLY A 511 -9.57 -18.84 8.59
C GLY A 511 -8.52 -19.08 7.48
N ASN A 512 -8.71 -18.54 6.28
CA ASN A 512 -7.87 -18.75 5.10
C ASN A 512 -6.79 -17.67 4.87
N ILE A 513 -6.85 -16.57 5.63
CA ILE A 513 -5.82 -15.53 5.62
C ILE A 513 -4.91 -15.70 6.85
N VAL A 514 -3.60 -15.78 6.61
CA VAL A 514 -2.58 -16.22 7.57
C VAL A 514 -1.94 -15.05 8.30
N THR A 515 -1.57 -15.22 9.58
CA THR A 515 -0.97 -14.18 10.44
C THR A 515 0.56 -14.30 10.63
N SER A 516 1.18 -15.38 10.14
CA SER A 516 2.58 -15.71 10.43
C SER A 516 3.58 -14.93 9.56
N ASP A 517 4.70 -14.51 10.16
CA ASP A 517 5.87 -13.97 9.43
C ASP A 517 6.49 -14.97 8.45
N LYS A 518 6.18 -16.26 8.58
CA LYS A 518 6.68 -17.33 7.72
C LYS A 518 5.71 -17.71 6.61
N VAL A 519 4.70 -16.87 6.31
CA VAL A 519 3.64 -17.19 5.35
C VAL A 519 4.15 -17.64 3.97
N MET A 520 5.27 -17.10 3.50
CA MET A 520 5.85 -17.48 2.21
C MET A 520 6.44 -18.91 2.19
N ASN A 521 6.64 -19.53 3.35
CA ASN A 521 7.07 -20.92 3.47
C ASN A 521 5.90 -21.91 3.43
N ASN A 522 4.65 -21.43 3.45
CA ASN A 522 3.49 -22.28 3.31
C ASN A 522 3.37 -22.85 1.89
N SER A 523 2.52 -23.87 1.75
CA SER A 523 2.06 -24.33 0.45
C SER A 523 1.39 -23.19 -0.33
N PRO A 524 1.47 -23.17 -1.68
CA PRO A 524 1.01 -22.04 -2.49
C PRO A 524 -0.40 -21.54 -2.17
N GLU A 525 -1.33 -22.44 -1.86
CA GLU A 525 -2.71 -22.12 -1.53
C GLU A 525 -2.91 -21.48 -0.14
N LYS A 526 -1.87 -21.40 0.69
CA LYS A 526 -1.89 -20.85 2.05
C LYS A 526 -0.93 -19.66 2.22
N ARG A 527 -0.65 -18.94 1.13
CA ARG A 527 0.23 -17.76 1.13
C ARG A 527 -0.50 -16.42 1.25
N SER A 528 -1.83 -16.42 1.32
CA SER A 528 -2.59 -15.18 1.56
C SER A 528 -2.42 -14.70 2.99
N ASP A 529 -2.01 -13.44 3.16
CA ASP A 529 -1.79 -12.85 4.49
C ASP A 529 -2.46 -11.48 4.68
N LYS A 530 -3.18 -10.98 3.67
CA LYS A 530 -3.85 -9.67 3.71
C LYS A 530 -5.30 -9.78 3.28
N MET A 531 -6.18 -9.03 3.95
CA MET A 531 -7.53 -8.82 3.44
C MET A 531 -7.52 -7.76 2.33
N PHE A 532 -7.01 -6.56 2.58
CA PHE A 532 -6.85 -5.49 1.59
C PHE A 532 -5.37 -5.16 1.38
N SER A 533 -4.95 -5.07 0.12
CA SER A 533 -3.62 -4.65 -0.29
C SER A 533 -3.72 -3.59 -1.38
N LEU A 534 -3.38 -2.35 -1.03
CA LEU A 534 -3.56 -1.17 -1.89
C LEU A 534 -2.22 -0.49 -2.15
N LYS A 535 -1.79 -0.51 -3.40
CA LYS A 535 -0.48 -0.05 -3.83
C LYS A 535 -0.61 1.16 -4.75
N LEU A 536 -0.11 2.32 -4.29
CA LEU A 536 -0.07 3.55 -5.09
C LEU A 536 -1.45 3.99 -5.61
N CYS A 537 -2.49 3.77 -4.81
CA CYS A 537 -3.87 4.12 -5.16
C CYS A 537 -4.20 5.56 -4.73
N THR A 538 -5.32 6.09 -5.19
CA THR A 538 -5.83 7.39 -4.74
C THR A 538 -7.33 7.34 -4.44
N ASN A 539 -7.78 8.13 -3.46
CA ASN A 539 -9.20 8.29 -3.11
C ASN A 539 -9.88 6.95 -2.79
N VAL A 540 -9.51 6.37 -1.65
CA VAL A 540 -9.99 5.07 -1.18
C VAL A 540 -10.91 5.24 0.03
N GLU A 541 -12.06 4.55 0.03
CA GLU A 541 -12.94 4.46 1.20
C GLU A 541 -13.20 3.00 1.58
N ILE A 542 -13.04 2.66 2.86
CA ILE A 542 -13.40 1.35 3.42
C ILE A 542 -14.18 1.58 4.72
N GLY A 543 -15.44 1.19 4.77
CA GLY A 543 -16.21 1.45 5.98
C GLY A 543 -17.69 1.14 5.97
N GLY A 544 -18.32 1.42 7.11
CA GLY A 544 -19.77 1.36 7.30
C GLY A 544 -20.50 2.51 6.61
N TRP A 545 -21.64 2.91 7.17
CA TRP A 545 -22.31 4.16 6.82
C TRP A 545 -21.80 5.27 7.73
N ASP A 546 -21.34 6.36 7.13
CA ASP A 546 -21.00 7.57 7.87
C ASP A 546 -22.28 8.23 8.39
N VAL A 547 -22.57 7.98 9.67
CA VAL A 547 -23.73 8.51 10.39
C VAL A 547 -23.49 9.89 10.99
N LYS A 548 -22.30 10.50 10.77
CA LYS A 548 -21.90 11.81 11.31
C LYS A 548 -22.00 11.91 12.84
N LYS A 549 -21.74 10.80 13.54
CA LYS A 549 -21.71 10.73 15.01
C LYS A 549 -20.39 10.15 15.47
N ASP A 550 -19.93 10.62 16.62
CA ASP A 550 -18.75 10.06 17.27
C ASP A 550 -19.10 8.76 17.98
N MET A 551 -18.23 7.77 17.82
CA MET A 551 -18.30 6.51 18.54
C MET A 551 -17.53 6.61 19.87
N TRP A 552 -18.08 6.04 20.93
CA TRP A 552 -17.38 5.80 22.19
C TRP A 552 -17.68 4.39 22.72
N TYR A 553 -17.29 4.14 23.97
CA TYR A 553 -17.30 2.81 24.57
C TYR A 553 -17.98 2.80 25.94
N ASP A 554 -18.80 1.78 26.18
CA ASP A 554 -19.47 1.55 27.46
C ASP A 554 -18.76 0.42 28.22
N PRO A 555 -18.00 0.71 29.29
CA PRO A 555 -17.25 -0.30 30.03
C PRO A 555 -18.12 -1.27 30.82
N GLU A 556 -19.37 -0.91 31.14
CA GLU A 556 -20.29 -1.81 31.85
C GLU A 556 -20.91 -2.85 30.92
N LYS A 557 -21.18 -2.45 29.67
CA LYS A 557 -21.80 -3.32 28.66
C LYS A 557 -20.81 -4.01 27.73
N ASP A 558 -19.55 -3.58 27.72
CA ASP A 558 -18.49 -4.08 26.82
C ASP A 558 -18.84 -3.98 25.32
N ILE A 559 -19.40 -2.84 24.94
CA ILE A 559 -19.81 -2.56 23.55
C ILE A 559 -19.59 -1.08 23.20
N PRO A 560 -19.37 -0.77 21.91
CA PRO A 560 -19.36 0.60 21.42
C PRO A 560 -20.77 1.19 21.38
N TYR A 561 -20.87 2.52 21.35
CA TYR A 561 -22.09 3.27 21.08
C TYR A 561 -21.77 4.58 20.36
N TYR A 562 -22.74 5.12 19.62
CA TYR A 562 -22.64 6.47 19.08
C TYR A 562 -23.20 7.50 20.06
N ILE A 563 -22.52 8.64 20.19
CA ILE A 563 -22.94 9.78 21.01
C ILE A 563 -24.02 10.58 20.26
N GLU A 564 -25.15 10.85 20.92
CA GLU A 564 -26.22 11.70 20.40
C GLU A 564 -26.71 12.67 21.50
N GLY A 565 -26.04 13.81 21.63
CA GLY A 565 -26.25 14.71 22.77
C GLY A 565 -25.95 13.96 24.07
N ASP A 566 -26.92 13.92 24.98
CA ASP A 566 -26.83 13.16 26.24
C ASP A 566 -27.20 11.68 26.10
N ASN A 567 -27.68 11.25 24.91
CA ASN A 567 -28.09 9.88 24.65
C ASN A 567 -26.94 9.00 24.13
N ARG A 568 -27.01 7.70 24.43
CA ARG A 568 -26.11 6.67 23.91
C ARG A 568 -26.87 5.75 22.95
N LEU A 569 -26.47 5.74 21.68
CA LEU A 569 -27.06 4.90 20.66
C LEU A 569 -26.24 3.60 20.50
N TYR A 570 -26.72 2.53 21.11
CA TYR A 570 -26.12 1.21 20.99
C TYR A 570 -26.60 0.53 19.70
N SER A 571 -25.88 0.76 18.61
CA SER A 571 -26.13 0.05 17.36
C SER A 571 -24.85 -0.05 16.55
N ASP A 572 -24.55 -1.26 16.10
CA ASP A 572 -23.50 -1.54 15.12
C ASP A 572 -24.09 -1.88 13.74
N SER A 573 -25.39 -1.62 13.54
CA SER A 573 -26.11 -1.87 12.29
C SER A 573 -25.64 -0.98 11.14
N THR A 574 -24.94 0.10 11.45
CA THR A 574 -24.33 1.02 10.48
C THR A 574 -22.84 0.75 10.28
N MET A 575 -22.26 -0.21 11.01
CA MET A 575 -20.83 -0.52 10.92
C MET A 575 -20.58 -1.66 9.93
N LEU A 576 -19.45 -1.60 9.23
CA LEU A 576 -18.94 -2.74 8.47
C LEU A 576 -18.32 -3.76 9.43
N HIS A 577 -18.75 -5.03 9.38
CA HIS A 577 -18.21 -6.07 10.26
C HIS A 577 -17.04 -6.79 9.56
N ILE A 578 -15.89 -6.81 10.22
CA ILE A 578 -14.66 -7.43 9.70
C ILE A 578 -14.13 -8.46 10.71
N ASP A 579 -13.73 -9.64 10.26
CA ASP A 579 -13.03 -10.61 11.11
C ASP A 579 -12.06 -11.49 10.35
N GLN A 580 -11.10 -12.09 11.07
CA GLN A 580 -10.10 -13.02 10.52
C GLN A 580 -9.28 -12.41 9.36
N GLY A 581 -8.89 -11.14 9.48
CA GLY A 581 -8.19 -10.39 8.44
C GLY A 581 -6.77 -10.88 8.08
N GLY A 582 -6.21 -11.80 8.86
CA GLY A 582 -4.85 -12.29 8.65
C GLY A 582 -3.79 -11.38 9.26
N HIS A 583 -2.64 -11.29 8.60
CA HIS A 583 -1.50 -10.47 9.02
C HIS A 583 -1.88 -8.98 9.00
N PHE A 584 -2.52 -8.52 7.93
CA PHE A 584 -3.05 -7.15 7.82
C PHE A 584 -4.50 -7.17 7.34
N VAL A 585 -5.40 -6.49 8.05
CA VAL A 585 -6.71 -6.17 7.47
C VAL A 585 -6.51 -5.24 6.27
N LEU A 586 -5.77 -4.15 6.43
CA LEU A 586 -5.37 -3.26 5.34
C LEU A 586 -3.87 -3.04 5.39
N LEU A 587 -3.19 -3.35 4.28
CA LEU A 587 -1.88 -2.80 3.96
C LEU A 587 -2.05 -1.81 2.81
N ALA A 588 -1.95 -0.52 3.11
CA ALA A 588 -1.89 0.53 2.10
C ALA A 588 -0.47 1.06 1.99
N THR A 589 0.10 1.07 0.79
CA THR A 589 1.48 1.53 0.55
C THR A 589 1.51 2.58 -0.56
N GLY A 590 2.01 3.78 -0.24
CA GLY A 590 2.12 4.90 -1.18
C GLY A 590 0.76 5.41 -1.69
N THR A 591 -0.31 5.10 -0.97
CA THR A 591 -1.70 5.42 -1.35
C THR A 591 -2.12 6.74 -0.70
N ASP A 592 -2.83 7.59 -1.46
CA ASP A 592 -3.19 8.94 -1.04
C ASP A 592 -4.70 9.16 -0.97
N GLY A 593 -5.19 9.90 0.03
CA GLY A 593 -6.61 10.15 0.21
C GLY A 593 -7.36 8.89 0.64
N ILE A 594 -7.09 8.42 1.86
CA ILE A 594 -7.68 7.19 2.41
C ILE A 594 -8.68 7.55 3.51
N HIS A 595 -9.86 6.94 3.48
CA HIS A 595 -10.86 7.05 4.52
C HIS A 595 -11.27 5.67 5.02
N VAL A 596 -10.91 5.34 6.25
CA VAL A 596 -11.38 4.13 6.93
C VAL A 596 -12.32 4.54 8.05
N HIS A 597 -13.54 4.00 8.07
CA HIS A 597 -14.51 4.44 9.06
C HIS A 597 -15.58 3.43 9.45
N ASP A 598 -16.14 3.59 10.64
CA ASP A 598 -17.30 2.84 11.14
C ASP A 598 -17.14 1.32 10.97
N THR A 599 -16.06 0.76 11.52
CA THR A 599 -15.76 -0.68 11.44
C THR A 599 -15.81 -1.35 12.80
N TYR A 600 -16.47 -2.51 12.84
CA TYR A 600 -16.44 -3.41 14.00
C TYR A 600 -15.58 -4.61 13.65
N PHE A 601 -14.38 -4.65 14.23
CA PHE A 601 -13.46 -5.76 14.08
C PHE A 601 -13.65 -6.85 15.14
N ALA A 602 -13.59 -8.11 14.68
CA ALA A 602 -13.71 -9.31 15.50
C ALA A 602 -15.05 -9.49 16.25
N LYS A 603 -16.16 -9.04 15.64
CA LYS A 603 -17.52 -9.27 16.16
C LYS A 603 -17.90 -10.75 16.18
N HIS A 604 -17.71 -11.42 15.05
CA HIS A 604 -18.15 -12.81 14.83
C HIS A 604 -17.07 -13.85 15.14
N SER A 605 -15.79 -13.47 15.03
CA SER A 605 -14.65 -14.33 15.33
C SER A 605 -13.45 -13.48 15.75
N THR A 606 -12.76 -13.89 16.81
CA THR A 606 -11.55 -13.23 17.33
C THR A 606 -10.25 -13.87 16.84
N LYS A 607 -10.34 -14.92 16.01
CA LYS A 607 -9.18 -15.64 15.47
C LYS A 607 -8.55 -14.86 14.31
N ASN A 608 -7.30 -15.20 13.97
CA ASN A 608 -6.57 -14.70 12.79
C ASN A 608 -6.63 -13.18 12.63
N ALA A 609 -6.33 -12.47 13.71
CA ALA A 609 -6.39 -11.02 13.82
C ALA A 609 -5.02 -10.51 14.28
N ARG A 610 -4.24 -9.92 13.38
CA ARG A 610 -2.92 -9.36 13.71
C ARG A 610 -2.91 -7.83 13.68
N ASP A 611 -2.50 -7.22 12.58
CA ASP A 611 -2.57 -5.77 12.37
C ASP A 611 -3.89 -5.42 11.68
N ILE A 612 -4.47 -4.27 12.01
CA ILE A 612 -5.71 -3.80 11.40
C ILE A 612 -5.40 -2.85 10.25
N TYR A 613 -5.02 -1.60 10.53
CA TYR A 613 -4.84 -0.59 9.48
C TYR A 613 -3.41 -0.07 9.42
N ASP A 614 -2.65 -0.57 8.44
CA ASP A 614 -1.27 -0.18 8.15
C ASP A 614 -1.21 0.78 6.96
N PHE A 615 -0.63 1.96 7.21
CA PHE A 615 -0.49 3.05 6.25
C PHE A 615 0.99 3.36 6.02
N MET A 616 1.59 2.67 5.05
CA MET A 616 2.99 2.83 4.70
C MET A 616 3.15 3.92 3.63
N ALA A 617 3.89 4.97 3.94
CA ALA A 617 4.20 6.05 2.99
C ALA A 617 2.96 6.72 2.36
N CYS A 618 1.84 6.72 3.09
CA CYS A 618 0.53 7.24 2.65
C CYS A 618 0.34 8.71 3.05
N ASN A 619 -0.41 9.46 2.26
CA ASN A 619 -0.80 10.84 2.61
C ASN A 619 -2.31 11.02 2.67
N ASP A 620 -2.73 12.04 3.42
CA ASP A 620 -4.13 12.47 3.51
C ASP A 620 -5.03 11.31 3.97
N VAL A 621 -4.73 10.80 5.17
CA VAL A 621 -5.39 9.62 5.76
C VAL A 621 -6.34 10.06 6.86
N THR A 622 -7.60 9.60 6.77
CA THR A 622 -8.63 9.81 7.78
C THR A 622 -9.10 8.47 8.32
N VAL A 623 -9.08 8.30 9.65
CA VAL A 623 -9.53 7.09 10.35
C VAL A 623 -10.52 7.48 11.43
N THR A 624 -11.76 6.99 11.37
CA THR A 624 -12.81 7.38 12.32
C THR A 624 -13.65 6.20 12.81
N ASN A 625 -14.08 6.22 14.08
CA ASN A 625 -15.05 5.27 14.62
C ASN A 625 -14.65 3.79 14.42
N ILE A 626 -13.47 3.42 14.93
CA ILE A 626 -12.95 2.06 14.82
C ILE A 626 -13.10 1.35 16.16
N TYR A 627 -13.87 0.26 16.18
CA TYR A 627 -13.96 -0.63 17.33
C TYR A 627 -13.28 -1.96 17.04
N SER A 628 -12.21 -2.27 17.77
CA SER A 628 -11.53 -3.57 17.72
C SER A 628 -11.74 -4.35 19.00
N LYS A 629 -12.51 -5.45 18.92
CA LYS A 629 -12.71 -6.31 20.08
C LYS A 629 -11.40 -6.94 20.54
N VAL A 630 -10.54 -7.34 19.62
CA VAL A 630 -9.18 -7.85 19.90
C VAL A 630 -8.34 -7.86 18.64
N SER A 631 -7.02 -7.64 18.78
CA SER A 631 -6.00 -7.79 17.74
C SER A 631 -4.70 -8.30 18.36
N SER A 632 -3.83 -8.96 17.59
CA SER A 632 -2.53 -9.42 18.12
C SER A 632 -1.42 -8.38 18.00
N ASP A 633 -1.59 -7.42 17.10
CA ASP A 633 -0.60 -6.40 16.77
C ASP A 633 -1.31 -5.04 16.61
N ASP A 634 -0.89 -4.15 15.74
CA ASP A 634 -1.31 -2.74 15.80
C ASP A 634 -2.71 -2.48 15.22
N ILE A 635 -3.46 -1.53 15.78
CA ILE A 635 -4.79 -1.16 15.27
C ILE A 635 -4.70 -0.05 14.21
N VAL A 636 -4.05 1.08 14.51
CA VAL A 636 -3.76 2.14 13.54
C VAL A 636 -2.27 2.38 13.49
N LYS A 637 -1.66 2.15 12.33
CA LYS A 637 -0.20 2.20 12.15
C LYS A 637 0.25 3.03 10.94
N PRO A 638 0.60 4.30 11.15
CA PRO A 638 1.38 5.07 10.18
C PRO A 638 2.86 4.61 10.15
N GLY A 639 3.42 4.44 8.95
CA GLY A 639 4.82 4.03 8.78
C GLY A 639 5.40 4.44 7.43
N SER A 640 6.65 4.10 7.18
CA SER A 640 7.31 4.27 5.89
C SER A 640 8.36 3.18 5.68
N ASP A 641 8.36 2.54 4.51
CA ASP A 641 9.24 1.41 4.20
C ASP A 641 9.80 1.49 2.76
N CYS A 642 10.55 0.47 2.35
CA CYS A 642 11.14 0.38 1.02
C CYS A 642 10.35 -0.52 0.05
N SER A 643 9.14 -0.97 0.39
CA SER A 643 8.39 -1.99 -0.37
C SER A 643 8.03 -1.58 -1.81
N LEU A 644 7.97 -0.27 -2.09
CA LEU A 644 7.79 0.28 -3.44
C LEU A 644 9.07 0.26 -4.29
N GLY A 645 10.20 -0.16 -3.71
CA GLY A 645 11.55 0.02 -4.27
C GLY A 645 12.08 1.44 -4.16
N PHE A 646 11.36 2.30 -3.45
CA PHE A 646 11.75 3.65 -3.07
C PHE A 646 10.96 4.08 -1.84
N THR A 647 11.43 5.14 -1.19
CA THR A 647 10.82 5.74 0.00
C THR A 647 10.18 7.08 -0.37
N ARG A 648 9.13 7.46 0.36
CA ARG A 648 8.51 8.79 0.29
C ARG A 648 7.93 9.16 1.65
N PRO A 649 7.83 10.47 1.98
CA PRO A 649 7.22 10.90 3.23
C PRO A 649 5.75 10.51 3.33
N ALA A 650 5.30 10.29 4.56
CA ALA A 650 3.92 10.11 4.96
C ALA A 650 3.42 11.36 5.72
N ARG A 651 2.24 11.89 5.39
CA ARG A 651 1.73 13.11 6.05
C ARG A 651 0.22 13.24 6.11
N HIS A 652 -0.23 14.12 7.00
CA HIS A 652 -1.63 14.53 7.16
C HIS A 652 -2.54 13.37 7.58
N TYR A 653 -2.40 12.97 8.85
CA TYR A 653 -3.25 11.95 9.45
C TYR A 653 -4.28 12.60 10.38
N MET A 654 -5.55 12.25 10.18
CA MET A 654 -6.68 12.65 11.02
C MET A 654 -7.33 11.39 11.60
N VAL A 655 -7.03 11.08 12.86
CA VAL A 655 -7.47 9.85 13.53
C VAL A 655 -8.37 10.22 14.71
N ARG A 656 -9.60 9.70 14.76
CA ARG A 656 -10.47 9.93 15.92
C ARG A 656 -11.34 8.74 16.30
N ASN A 657 -11.70 8.67 17.57
CA ASN A 657 -12.67 7.71 18.11
C ASN A 657 -12.22 6.26 17.88
N ILE A 658 -11.02 5.93 18.36
CA ILE A 658 -10.44 4.59 18.24
C ILE A 658 -10.55 3.87 19.58
N VAL A 659 -11.24 2.74 19.58
CA VAL A 659 -11.47 1.92 20.78
C VAL A 659 -10.97 0.50 20.49
N GLY A 660 -10.08 -0.04 21.32
CA GLY A 660 -9.67 -1.42 21.08
C GLY A 660 -8.81 -2.11 22.13
N ASP A 661 -8.80 -3.43 22.05
CA ASP A 661 -7.94 -4.36 22.80
C ASP A 661 -6.90 -4.96 21.82
N THR A 662 -5.62 -4.94 22.21
CA THR A 662 -4.52 -5.35 21.33
C THR A 662 -3.37 -5.96 22.11
N ASN A 663 -2.70 -6.97 21.58
CA ASN A 663 -1.45 -7.42 22.19
C ASN A 663 -0.26 -6.48 21.92
N CYS A 664 -0.28 -5.64 20.87
CA CYS A 664 0.76 -4.63 20.66
C CYS A 664 0.25 -3.23 20.99
N ASN A 665 -0.16 -2.43 20.00
CA ASN A 665 -0.50 -1.03 20.21
C ASN A 665 -1.84 -0.60 19.61
N LEU A 666 -2.54 0.32 20.29
CA LEU A 666 -3.74 0.93 19.73
C LEU A 666 -3.35 1.89 18.59
N PHE A 667 -2.32 2.69 18.84
CA PHE A 667 -1.73 3.59 17.85
C PHE A 667 -0.21 3.47 17.86
N GLN A 668 0.41 3.18 16.71
CA GLN A 668 1.86 3.11 16.57
C GLN A 668 2.32 3.89 15.34
N ILE A 669 3.26 4.82 15.52
CA ILE A 669 4.08 5.32 14.41
C ILE A 669 5.35 4.45 14.32
N GLY A 670 5.60 3.87 13.16
CA GLY A 670 6.68 2.89 12.95
C GLY A 670 6.19 1.45 13.16
N SER A 671 7.06 0.45 13.33
CA SER A 671 8.50 0.54 13.55
C SER A 671 9.30 0.88 12.27
N GLU A 672 8.68 0.66 11.10
CA GLU A 672 9.19 0.98 9.78
C GLU A 672 9.10 2.49 9.56
N THR A 673 10.26 3.14 9.50
CA THR A 673 10.40 4.61 9.48
C THR A 673 11.47 5.05 8.50
N ALA A 674 11.45 4.44 7.31
CA ALA A 674 12.45 4.63 6.26
C ALA A 674 12.48 6.06 5.69
N ASP A 675 11.37 6.79 5.78
CA ASP A 675 11.22 8.21 5.41
C ASP A 675 10.39 8.98 6.45
N ASP A 676 10.31 10.30 6.28
CA ASP A 676 9.66 11.19 7.23
C ASP A 676 8.15 10.90 7.39
N ILE A 677 7.65 11.04 8.61
CA ILE A 677 6.23 10.83 8.97
C ILE A 677 5.77 12.04 9.77
N GLN A 678 4.81 12.81 9.26
CA GLN A 678 4.50 14.11 9.88
C GLN A 678 3.03 14.49 9.87
N ASP A 679 2.68 15.41 10.77
CA ASP A 679 1.37 16.05 10.86
C ASP A 679 0.25 15.05 11.16
N LEU A 680 0.29 14.49 12.38
CA LEU A 680 -0.64 13.49 12.87
C LEU A 680 -1.46 14.04 14.03
N TYR A 681 -2.78 14.01 13.87
CA TYR A 681 -3.74 14.46 14.88
C TYR A 681 -4.60 13.27 15.26
N VAL A 682 -4.46 12.85 16.51
CA VAL A 682 -5.15 11.71 17.09
C VAL A 682 -6.02 12.25 18.22
N ASP A 683 -7.32 12.06 18.18
CA ASP A 683 -8.22 12.57 19.24
C ASP A 683 -9.17 11.46 19.71
N ASN A 684 -9.54 11.46 20.98
CA ASN A 684 -10.53 10.54 21.57
C ASN A 684 -10.16 9.05 21.38
N ILE A 685 -9.17 8.55 22.11
CA ILE A 685 -8.83 7.12 22.11
C ILE A 685 -9.24 6.42 23.40
N TYR A 686 -9.61 5.14 23.29
CA TYR A 686 -9.89 4.27 24.43
C TYR A 686 -9.14 2.94 24.27
N VAL A 687 -8.05 2.75 25.03
CA VAL A 687 -7.32 1.49 25.08
C VAL A 687 -7.98 0.56 26.10
N LEU A 688 -8.59 -0.52 25.61
CA LEU A 688 -9.21 -1.55 26.44
C LEU A 688 -8.16 -2.43 27.14
N GLY A 689 -7.04 -2.67 26.48
CA GLY A 689 -5.88 -3.41 26.96
C GLY A 689 -4.78 -3.45 25.90
N ALA A 690 -3.51 -3.34 26.32
CA ALA A 690 -2.34 -3.34 25.44
C ALA A 690 -1.12 -4.02 26.09
N ASN A 691 -0.58 -5.10 25.51
CA ASN A 691 0.59 -5.80 26.08
C ASN A 691 1.94 -5.20 25.66
N LYS A 692 1.99 -4.34 24.63
CA LYS A 692 3.18 -3.56 24.26
C LYS A 692 3.02 -2.11 24.71
N ALA A 693 2.26 -1.28 24.01
CA ALA A 693 2.00 0.10 24.43
C ALA A 693 0.62 0.63 24.02
N GLY A 694 0.12 1.68 24.67
CA GLY A 694 -1.14 2.32 24.30
C GLY A 694 -0.96 3.20 23.06
N PHE A 695 -0.03 4.15 23.17
CA PHE A 695 0.35 5.10 22.13
C PHE A 695 1.88 5.06 21.95
N SER A 696 2.34 4.67 20.76
CA SER A 696 3.75 4.41 20.50
C SER A 696 4.28 5.23 19.32
N ILE A 697 5.52 5.67 19.44
CA ILE A 697 6.33 6.24 18.36
C ILE A 697 7.69 5.54 18.42
N SER A 698 8.06 4.84 17.35
CA SER A 698 9.35 4.15 17.28
C SER A 698 10.01 4.46 15.95
N THR A 699 10.98 5.36 15.96
CA THR A 699 11.78 5.67 14.77
C THR A 699 13.09 4.89 14.79
N ASN A 700 13.20 4.00 13.82
CA ASN A 700 14.24 2.98 13.76
C ASN A 700 15.10 3.12 12.50
N ASP A 701 14.55 3.62 11.39
CA ASP A 701 15.22 3.53 10.08
C ASP A 701 15.75 4.86 9.56
N GLY A 702 15.64 5.94 10.35
CA GLY A 702 16.24 7.23 10.04
C GLY A 702 15.26 8.35 9.72
N GLY A 703 13.97 8.05 9.57
CA GLY A 703 12.92 9.02 9.28
C GLY A 703 12.71 10.03 10.42
N HIS A 704 12.29 11.24 10.03
CA HIS A 704 11.87 12.27 10.97
C HIS A 704 10.37 12.14 11.26
N VAL A 705 10.03 11.77 12.49
CA VAL A 705 8.66 11.82 13.00
C VAL A 705 8.41 13.17 13.64
N LYS A 706 7.48 13.98 13.12
CA LYS A 706 7.20 15.30 13.70
C LYS A 706 5.74 15.72 13.69
N ASN A 707 5.39 16.63 14.60
CA ASN A 707 4.05 17.21 14.71
C ASN A 707 2.99 16.14 14.99
N VAL A 708 3.08 15.52 16.17
CA VAL A 708 2.15 14.48 16.61
C VAL A 708 1.38 14.99 17.82
N TYR A 709 0.05 14.96 17.71
CA TYR A 709 -0.83 15.51 18.75
C TYR A 709 -1.85 14.47 19.19
N LEU A 710 -1.98 14.27 20.51
CA LEU A 710 -3.09 13.52 21.11
C LEU A 710 -4.04 14.50 21.83
N ASN A 711 -5.32 14.47 21.46
CA ASN A 711 -6.40 15.34 21.97
C ASN A 711 -6.12 16.84 21.74
N SER A 712 -5.73 17.17 20.52
CA SER A 712 -5.64 18.56 20.05
C SER A 712 -6.99 19.19 19.75
N GLY A 713 -8.00 18.36 19.46
CA GLY A 713 -9.31 18.80 18.95
C GLY A 713 -9.31 19.17 17.47
N LYS A 714 -8.21 18.91 16.75
CA LYS A 714 -8.10 19.25 15.33
C LYS A 714 -8.97 18.36 14.45
N THR A 715 -9.20 17.10 14.84
CA THR A 715 -10.06 16.18 14.08
C THR A 715 -11.56 16.43 14.33
N GLY A 716 -11.90 17.31 15.29
CA GLY A 716 -13.25 17.61 15.74
C GLY A 716 -13.32 17.78 17.26
N PRO A 717 -14.50 18.08 17.83
CA PRO A 717 -14.66 18.31 19.27
C PRO A 717 -14.14 17.13 20.11
N ILE A 718 -13.43 17.49 21.20
CA ILE A 718 -13.05 16.56 22.26
C ILE A 718 -14.24 16.45 23.21
N HIS A 719 -14.93 15.31 23.22
CA HIS A 719 -16.07 15.06 24.10
C HIS A 719 -15.68 14.34 25.40
N SER A 720 -14.50 13.73 25.43
CA SER A 720 -13.96 13.04 26.60
C SER A 720 -12.44 13.05 26.59
N ARG A 721 -11.85 12.94 27.79
CA ARG A 721 -10.43 12.59 27.93
C ARG A 721 -10.16 11.23 27.28
N SER A 722 -8.96 11.05 26.75
CA SER A 722 -8.54 9.74 26.25
C SER A 722 -8.30 8.79 27.43
N VAL A 723 -8.59 7.51 27.25
CA VAL A 723 -8.51 6.51 28.34
C VAL A 723 -7.54 5.40 27.95
N MET A 724 -6.68 5.01 28.88
CA MET A 724 -5.84 3.82 28.74
C MET A 724 -5.98 2.91 29.95
N ARG A 725 -6.46 1.68 29.74
CA ARG A 725 -6.55 0.64 30.77
C ARG A 725 -5.73 -0.57 30.38
N ARG A 726 -5.26 -1.35 31.36
CA ARG A 726 -4.60 -2.66 31.14
C ARG A 726 -3.49 -2.58 30.08
N THR A 727 -2.76 -1.47 30.15
CA THR A 727 -1.75 -1.09 29.16
C THR A 727 -0.38 -1.18 29.80
N ARG A 728 0.51 -2.00 29.23
CA ARG A 728 1.86 -2.22 29.78
C ARG A 728 2.68 -0.94 29.82
N ALA A 729 2.89 -0.30 28.67
CA ALA A 729 3.52 1.01 28.55
C ALA A 729 2.50 2.00 27.98
N PRO A 730 1.90 2.90 28.76
CA PRO A 730 0.90 3.84 28.24
C PRO A 730 1.44 4.66 27.05
N PHE A 731 2.67 5.16 27.19
CA PHE A 731 3.43 5.83 26.14
C PHE A 731 4.78 5.15 25.93
N PHE A 732 5.14 4.92 24.67
CA PHE A 732 6.47 4.45 24.29
C PHE A 732 6.99 5.27 23.11
N ILE A 733 7.87 6.24 23.37
CA ILE A 733 8.48 7.09 22.36
C ILE A 733 9.97 6.76 22.34
N SER A 734 10.48 6.25 21.21
CA SER A 734 11.87 5.82 21.11
C SER A 734 12.53 6.09 19.77
N ILE A 735 13.85 6.30 19.83
CA ILE A 735 14.77 6.28 18.69
C ILE A 735 15.64 5.01 18.81
N SER A 736 15.88 4.31 17.71
CA SER A 736 16.88 3.22 17.64
C SER A 736 17.82 3.38 16.43
N ASN A 737 18.91 2.63 16.45
CA ASN A 737 19.90 2.61 15.37
C ASN A 737 19.69 1.43 14.39
N ARG A 738 18.47 1.16 13.92
CA ARG A 738 18.20 0.04 12.97
C ARG A 738 18.60 0.37 11.52
N GLY A 739 18.22 1.52 11.01
CA GLY A 739 18.61 2.04 9.68
C GLY A 739 18.34 1.12 8.50
N ARG A 740 17.22 0.37 8.47
CA ARG A 740 16.88 -0.48 7.31
C ARG A 740 16.33 0.35 6.16
N VAL A 741 17.22 1.02 5.43
CA VAL A 741 16.91 1.77 4.21
C VAL A 741 17.78 1.33 3.04
N LEU A 742 17.38 1.72 1.82
CA LEU A 742 18.21 1.56 0.63
C LEU A 742 19.55 2.29 0.81
N GLY A 743 20.65 1.64 0.45
CA GLY A 743 21.99 2.22 0.57
C GLY A 743 22.61 2.20 1.97
N ALA A 744 21.93 1.64 2.97
CA ALA A 744 22.44 1.56 4.34
C ALA A 744 23.45 0.42 4.53
N ASP A 745 24.50 0.73 5.30
CA ASP A 745 25.58 -0.15 5.72
C ASP A 745 25.61 -0.26 7.25
N VAL A 746 26.16 -1.38 7.72
CA VAL A 746 26.37 -1.66 9.14
C VAL A 746 27.78 -2.18 9.40
N ALA A 747 28.31 -1.92 10.60
CA ALA A 747 29.55 -2.51 11.08
C ALA A 747 29.37 -3.12 12.48
N PRO A 748 30.04 -4.26 12.78
CA PRO A 748 29.98 -4.86 14.11
C PRO A 748 30.89 -4.12 15.09
N PHE A 749 30.39 -3.90 16.31
CA PHE A 749 31.14 -3.32 17.43
C PHE A 749 30.98 -4.17 18.69
N THR A 750 32.05 -4.22 19.49
CA THR A 750 32.05 -4.77 20.84
C THR A 750 32.29 -3.64 21.83
N PHE A 751 31.42 -3.50 22.83
CA PHE A 751 31.56 -2.46 23.85
C PHE A 751 30.94 -2.89 25.17
N THR A 752 31.36 -2.27 26.27
CA THR A 752 30.77 -2.52 27.59
C THR A 752 29.72 -1.46 27.90
N GLU A 753 28.52 -1.89 28.26
CA GLU A 753 27.43 -1.02 28.71
C GLU A 753 26.92 -1.59 30.04
N ASN A 754 26.98 -0.79 31.11
CA ASN A 754 26.55 -1.18 32.46
C ASN A 754 27.21 -2.47 32.98
N GLY A 755 28.50 -2.65 32.70
CA GLY A 755 29.24 -3.86 33.07
C GLY A 755 28.90 -5.10 32.24
N VAL A 756 28.06 -4.97 31.21
CA VAL A 756 27.69 -6.04 30.29
C VAL A 756 28.37 -5.81 28.94
N VAL A 757 29.09 -6.82 28.46
CA VAL A 757 29.68 -6.79 27.11
C VAL A 757 28.58 -6.97 26.07
N ARG A 758 28.46 -6.00 25.16
CA ARG A 758 27.55 -6.02 24.01
C ARG A 758 28.34 -6.30 22.73
N LYS A 759 27.71 -7.02 21.81
CA LYS A 759 28.17 -7.24 20.44
C LYS A 759 27.03 -6.94 19.49
N GLU A 760 27.14 -5.85 18.74
CA GLU A 760 26.02 -5.33 17.95
C GLU A 760 26.48 -4.74 16.63
N LEU A 761 25.59 -4.76 15.65
CA LEU A 761 25.73 -3.95 14.46
C LEU A 761 25.36 -2.51 14.80
N LEU A 762 26.08 -1.55 14.24
CA LEU A 762 25.70 -0.15 14.21
C LEU A 762 25.63 0.32 12.76
N VAL A 763 24.62 1.13 12.44
CA VAL A 763 24.45 1.75 11.12
C VAL A 763 25.42 2.92 11.01
N THR A 764 26.28 2.89 10.00
CA THR A 764 27.44 3.80 9.90
C THR A 764 27.27 4.92 8.88
N ASN A 765 26.34 4.77 7.94
CA ASN A 765 26.25 5.63 6.75
C ASN A 765 24.84 6.18 6.46
N SER A 766 23.88 5.94 7.38
CA SER A 766 22.53 6.51 7.37
C SER A 766 22.23 7.12 8.75
N ASN A 767 21.49 8.22 8.77
CA ASN A 767 21.07 8.86 10.01
C ASN A 767 20.14 7.94 10.81
N ILE A 768 20.20 8.07 12.13
CA ILE A 768 19.14 7.55 13.02
C ILE A 768 17.90 8.44 12.94
N GLY A 769 16.81 7.93 13.49
CA GLY A 769 15.53 8.62 13.49
C GLY A 769 15.55 9.92 14.28
N GLN A 770 14.67 10.84 13.91
CA GLN A 770 14.39 12.08 14.66
C GLN A 770 12.94 12.05 15.13
N VAL A 771 12.70 12.55 16.34
CA VAL A 771 11.34 12.74 16.87
C VAL A 771 11.25 14.17 17.38
N GLU A 772 10.26 14.92 16.89
CA GLU A 772 10.09 16.33 17.22
C GLU A 772 8.61 16.71 17.43
N ASN A 773 8.35 17.58 18.41
CA ASN A 773 7.06 18.24 18.60
C ASN A 773 5.91 17.24 18.81
N ILE A 774 5.95 16.58 19.97
CA ILE A 774 4.96 15.63 20.43
C ILE A 774 4.17 16.28 21.56
N VAL A 775 2.86 16.44 21.39
CA VAL A 775 1.99 17.08 22.38
C VAL A 775 0.85 16.15 22.75
N ILE A 776 0.82 15.74 24.01
CA ILE A 776 -0.20 14.84 24.55
C ILE A 776 -1.03 15.60 25.57
N CYS A 777 -2.36 15.61 25.38
CA CYS A 777 -3.28 16.34 26.25
C CYS A 777 -4.40 15.44 26.79
N GLY A 778 -4.79 15.63 28.06
CA GLY A 778 -6.06 15.13 28.59
C GLY A 778 -6.23 13.61 28.51
N VAL A 779 -5.39 12.86 29.25
CA VAL A 779 -5.39 11.39 29.22
C VAL A 779 -5.52 10.82 30.64
N ASP A 780 -6.45 9.88 30.82
CA ASP A 780 -6.64 9.10 32.05
C ASP A 780 -6.10 7.69 31.87
N ILE A 781 -5.16 7.32 32.72
CA ILE A 781 -4.42 6.06 32.65
C ILE A 781 -4.54 5.34 33.99
N GLU A 782 -5.02 4.10 33.94
CA GLU A 782 -5.10 3.23 35.11
C GLU A 782 -4.82 1.78 34.73
N GLU A 783 -4.70 0.90 35.73
CA GLU A 783 -4.44 -0.52 35.50
C GLU A 783 -3.19 -0.77 34.63
N VAL A 784 -2.07 -0.12 34.95
CA VAL A 784 -0.84 -0.17 34.14
C VAL A 784 -0.12 -1.52 34.32
N TYR A 785 -0.43 -2.45 33.42
CA TYR A 785 0.16 -3.77 33.23
C TYR A 785 -0.28 -4.32 31.87
N GLY A 786 0.42 -5.32 31.32
CA GLY A 786 -0.01 -6.00 30.10
C GLY A 786 -1.25 -6.87 30.36
N GLY A 787 -2.44 -6.37 30.02
CA GLY A 787 -3.71 -7.03 30.31
C GLY A 787 -4.65 -7.19 29.11
N SER A 788 -4.11 -7.21 27.88
CA SER A 788 -4.91 -7.50 26.68
C SER A 788 -5.47 -8.91 26.69
N SER A 789 -6.68 -9.05 26.14
CA SER A 789 -7.40 -10.32 26.03
C SER A 789 -6.89 -11.22 24.90
N PHE A 790 -5.90 -10.80 24.11
CA PHE A 790 -5.44 -11.55 22.92
C PHE A 790 -5.09 -13.03 23.21
N ARG A 791 -4.50 -13.33 24.37
CA ARG A 791 -4.05 -14.69 24.73
C ARG A 791 -4.96 -15.41 25.74
N GLY A 792 -6.16 -14.91 26.04
CA GLY A 792 -6.98 -15.52 27.09
C GLY A 792 -8.32 -14.85 27.31
N ASP A 793 -8.79 -14.89 28.56
CA ASP A 793 -10.08 -14.37 28.95
C ASP A 793 -10.10 -12.83 28.98
N ARG A 794 -11.21 -12.26 28.53
CA ARG A 794 -11.48 -10.82 28.55
C ARG A 794 -12.10 -10.40 29.88
N TRP A 795 -11.53 -9.56 30.74
CA TRP A 795 -10.13 -9.17 30.94
C TRP A 795 -9.66 -9.77 32.27
N LYS A 796 -8.59 -10.56 32.28
CA LYS A 796 -8.05 -11.12 33.52
C LYS A 796 -7.60 -10.02 34.49
N ALA A 797 -8.06 -10.11 35.74
CA ALA A 797 -7.62 -9.22 36.81
C ALA A 797 -6.11 -9.33 37.05
N TYR A 798 -5.49 -8.24 37.49
CA TYR A 798 -4.08 -8.23 37.87
C TYR A 798 -3.84 -9.17 39.06
N ASP A 799 -2.93 -10.13 38.89
CA ASP A 799 -2.55 -11.10 39.92
C ASP A 799 -1.04 -11.11 40.20
N GLY A 800 -0.30 -10.17 39.60
CA GLY A 800 1.15 -10.05 39.72
C GLY A 800 1.94 -10.81 38.66
N SER A 801 1.30 -11.67 37.83
CA SER A 801 1.98 -12.38 36.75
C SER A 801 2.21 -11.52 35.50
N GLN A 802 1.46 -10.42 35.36
CA GLN A 802 1.51 -9.55 34.19
C GLN A 802 2.75 -8.64 34.20
N SER A 803 3.37 -8.46 33.03
CA SER A 803 4.47 -7.51 32.87
C SER A 803 3.99 -6.07 33.06
N LYS A 804 4.82 -5.24 33.67
CA LYS A 804 4.59 -3.80 33.86
C LYS A 804 5.66 -2.99 33.12
N ALA A 805 5.34 -1.75 32.79
CA ALA A 805 6.31 -0.73 32.39
C ALA A 805 5.79 0.64 32.84
N THR A 806 6.64 1.65 32.71
CA THR A 806 6.28 3.06 32.90
C THR A 806 6.10 3.72 31.52
N PRO A 807 5.44 4.88 31.40
CA PRO A 807 5.66 5.80 30.27
C PRO A 807 7.16 6.04 29.99
N ILE A 808 7.58 5.75 28.76
CA ILE A 808 8.99 5.82 28.34
C ILE A 808 9.16 6.80 27.18
N ILE A 809 10.12 7.70 27.33
CA ILE A 809 10.59 8.61 26.29
C ILE A 809 12.11 8.45 26.21
N ALA A 810 12.63 7.80 25.18
CA ALA A 810 14.05 7.44 25.09
C ALA A 810 14.64 7.78 23.72
N GLY A 811 15.50 8.79 23.67
CA GLY A 811 16.40 8.98 22.53
C GLY A 811 17.46 7.87 22.47
N PHE A 812 18.47 8.06 21.62
CA PHE A 812 19.54 7.07 21.44
C PHE A 812 20.91 7.72 21.52
N LYS A 813 21.82 7.13 22.30
CA LYS A 813 23.23 7.53 22.34
C LYS A 813 24.12 6.41 21.78
N LEU A 814 25.05 6.77 20.90
CA LEU A 814 26.12 5.84 20.50
C LEU A 814 26.99 5.49 21.72
N PRO A 815 27.65 4.32 21.75
CA PRO A 815 28.58 4.02 22.84
C PRO A 815 29.76 5.00 22.83
N ASP A 816 30.19 5.43 24.00
CA ASP A 816 31.37 6.29 24.12
C ASP A 816 32.63 5.57 23.60
N SER A 817 33.57 6.31 23.00
CA SER A 817 34.70 5.69 22.30
C SER A 817 35.66 4.92 23.22
N ASP A 818 35.72 5.23 24.50
CA ASP A 818 36.60 4.61 25.49
C ASP A 818 36.09 3.23 25.95
N VAL A 819 34.79 2.97 25.84
CA VAL A 819 34.18 1.67 26.18
C VAL A 819 34.08 0.70 25.00
N VAL A 820 34.44 1.15 23.80
CA VAL A 820 34.43 0.36 22.55
C VAL A 820 35.79 -0.27 22.28
N GLU A 821 35.83 -1.57 22.02
CA GLU A 821 37.05 -2.28 21.61
C GLU A 821 37.60 -1.70 20.30
N GLY A 822 38.82 -1.15 20.34
CA GLY A 822 39.46 -0.49 19.19
C GLY A 822 38.98 0.95 18.92
N GLY A 823 38.09 1.48 19.76
CA GLY A 823 37.53 2.83 19.63
C GLY A 823 36.31 2.91 18.70
N LEU A 824 35.46 3.91 18.91
CA LEU A 824 34.35 4.19 18.00
C LEU A 824 34.87 4.98 16.79
N THR A 825 34.74 4.39 15.61
CA THR A 825 35.36 4.92 14.38
C THR A 825 34.46 5.86 13.57
N PHE A 826 33.25 6.16 14.04
CA PHE A 826 32.30 7.00 13.33
C PHE A 826 31.44 7.86 14.27
N ARG A 827 30.82 8.89 13.70
CA ARG A 827 29.66 9.62 14.27
C ARG A 827 28.47 9.36 13.37
N LEU A 828 27.27 9.68 13.86
CA LEU A 828 26.08 9.68 13.01
C LEU A 828 26.34 10.58 11.79
N PRO A 829 25.76 10.30 10.60
CA PRO A 829 26.08 11.09 9.40
C PRO A 829 25.72 12.58 9.47
N ASP A 830 24.85 12.98 10.39
CA ASP A 830 24.55 14.37 10.74
C ASP A 830 25.61 15.02 11.66
N GLY A 831 26.64 14.27 12.04
CA GLY A 831 27.72 14.67 12.93
C GLY A 831 27.44 14.44 14.42
N ASN A 832 26.22 14.03 14.78
CA ASN A 832 25.84 13.88 16.19
C ASN A 832 26.34 12.55 16.80
N HIS A 833 26.38 12.52 18.13
CA HIS A 833 26.63 11.29 18.90
C HIS A 833 25.35 10.77 19.59
N THR A 834 24.42 11.68 19.87
CA THR A 834 23.13 11.41 20.50
C THR A 834 22.01 11.87 19.57
N GLY A 835 21.06 10.99 19.29
CA GLY A 835 19.76 11.33 18.72
C GLY A 835 18.81 11.74 19.83
N TYR A 836 18.76 13.04 20.11
CA TYR A 836 17.81 13.60 21.08
C TYR A 836 16.38 13.57 20.51
N ILE A 837 15.42 13.24 21.36
CA ILE A 837 14.01 13.54 21.11
C ILE A 837 13.77 15.01 21.45
N ASN A 838 13.11 15.76 20.59
CA ASN A 838 12.93 17.21 20.75
C ASN A 838 11.47 17.58 21.02
N ASN A 839 11.24 18.45 22.00
CA ASN A 839 9.95 19.05 22.31
C ASN A 839 8.83 18.01 22.53
N VAL A 840 8.85 17.36 23.70
CA VAL A 840 7.80 16.41 24.13
C VAL A 840 7.08 16.97 25.33
N GLN A 841 5.77 17.08 25.22
CA GLN A 841 4.93 17.73 26.21
C GLN A 841 3.74 16.84 26.60
N PHE A 842 3.53 16.71 27.91
CA PHE A 842 2.34 16.11 28.48
C PHE A 842 1.59 17.15 29.30
N HIS A 843 0.32 17.36 28.93
CA HIS A 843 -0.59 18.28 29.58
C HIS A 843 -1.77 17.52 30.15
N ASP A 844 -2.08 17.74 31.43
CA ASP A 844 -3.30 17.20 32.05
C ASP A 844 -3.40 15.66 31.90
N VAL A 845 -2.33 14.95 32.28
CA VAL A 845 -2.28 13.48 32.28
C VAL A 845 -2.39 12.96 33.70
N SER A 846 -3.35 12.04 33.92
CA SER A 846 -3.57 11.36 35.19
C SER A 846 -3.14 9.90 35.06
N LEU A 847 -2.12 9.49 35.83
CA LEU A 847 -1.51 8.16 35.77
C LEU A 847 -1.65 7.44 37.10
N LYS A 848 -2.27 6.26 37.11
CA LYS A 848 -2.33 5.37 38.27
C LYS A 848 -1.74 4.00 37.95
N VAL A 849 -0.53 3.72 38.44
CA VAL A 849 0.17 2.45 38.24
C VAL A 849 -0.11 1.42 39.32
N LYS A 850 0.28 0.15 39.12
CA LYS A 850 0.16 -0.89 40.15
C LYS A 850 1.12 -0.70 41.33
N GLY A 851 2.30 -0.13 41.10
CA GLY A 851 3.36 -0.01 42.10
C GLY A 851 4.05 -1.34 42.43
N GLY A 852 4.66 -1.42 43.62
CA GLY A 852 5.21 -2.65 44.19
C GLY A 852 6.62 -3.03 43.75
N HIS A 853 7.40 -2.11 43.16
CA HIS A 853 8.81 -2.35 42.89
C HIS A 853 9.68 -2.08 44.14
N PRO A 854 10.77 -2.85 44.34
CA PRO A 854 11.71 -2.63 45.43
C PRO A 854 12.55 -1.35 45.22
N SER A 855 13.11 -0.79 46.30
CA SER A 855 13.89 0.45 46.25
C SER A 855 15.19 0.34 45.44
N GLU A 856 15.70 -0.88 45.24
CA GLU A 856 16.87 -1.15 44.39
C GLU A 856 16.60 -0.84 42.92
N ASP A 857 15.36 -1.01 42.44
CA ASP A 857 14.98 -0.73 41.05
C ASP A 857 15.11 0.77 40.72
N ALA A 858 15.15 1.66 41.73
CA ALA A 858 15.44 3.08 41.55
C ALA A 858 16.85 3.35 41.00
N LYS A 859 17.76 2.35 41.09
CA LYS A 859 19.12 2.39 40.55
C LYS A 859 19.23 1.67 39.20
N ALA A 860 18.13 1.18 38.65
CA ALA A 860 18.13 0.52 37.36
C ALA A 860 18.63 1.47 36.28
N TYR A 861 19.49 0.97 35.41
CA TYR A 861 20.03 1.70 34.26
C TYR A 861 19.64 0.96 32.98
N PRO A 862 18.51 1.35 32.34
CA PRO A 862 18.08 0.75 31.08
C PRO A 862 19.16 0.80 29.99
N PRO A 863 19.31 -0.23 29.15
CA PRO A 863 20.29 -0.22 28.05
C PRO A 863 19.86 0.71 26.89
N GLU A 864 20.79 1.06 26.00
CA GLU A 864 20.50 1.71 24.71
C GLU A 864 19.87 0.73 23.70
N ILE A 865 19.02 1.25 22.82
CA ILE A 865 18.30 0.48 21.79
C ILE A 865 19.11 0.47 20.47
N GLY A 866 20.06 -0.47 20.36
CA GLY A 866 20.86 -0.70 19.14
C GLY A 866 20.11 -1.41 17.99
N VAL A 867 20.82 -1.78 16.92
CA VAL A 867 20.23 -2.48 15.75
C VAL A 867 19.39 -3.68 16.21
N GLY A 868 18.20 -3.85 15.65
CA GLY A 868 17.35 -5.02 15.91
C GLY A 868 16.60 -5.01 17.25
N ARG A 869 16.87 -4.04 18.13
CA ARG A 869 16.07 -3.78 19.34
C ARG A 869 15.16 -2.58 19.08
N TYR A 870 13.95 -2.60 19.63
CA TYR A 870 12.96 -1.51 19.50
C TYR A 870 11.67 -1.79 20.29
N ASN A 871 11.65 -2.79 21.16
CA ASN A 871 10.49 -3.15 21.96
C ASN A 871 10.62 -2.60 23.39
N VAL A 872 9.50 -2.34 24.04
CA VAL A 872 9.43 -1.94 25.46
C VAL A 872 10.25 -2.87 26.36
N GLY A 873 10.25 -4.17 26.09
CA GLY A 873 10.99 -5.17 26.87
C GLY A 873 12.52 -5.11 26.71
N ASP A 874 13.03 -4.42 25.70
CA ASP A 874 14.48 -4.27 25.49
C ASP A 874 15.10 -3.33 26.53
N LEU A 875 14.31 -2.36 27.02
CA LEU A 875 14.71 -1.37 28.04
C LEU A 875 14.65 -1.89 29.49
N LYS A 876 14.26 -3.15 29.70
CA LYS A 876 14.22 -3.80 31.02
C LYS A 876 13.40 -3.01 32.04
N ILE A 877 13.91 -2.85 33.26
CA ILE A 877 13.25 -2.14 34.37
C ILE A 877 13.64 -0.67 34.30
N GLN A 878 12.65 0.22 34.36
CA GLN A 878 12.88 1.66 34.42
C GLN A 878 12.99 2.13 35.89
N PRO A 879 13.84 3.13 36.17
CA PRO A 879 14.04 3.67 37.52
C PRO A 879 12.90 4.56 38.03
N ALA A 880 11.89 4.81 37.19
CA ALA A 880 10.67 5.53 37.53
C ALA A 880 9.46 4.59 37.55
N PHE A 881 8.50 4.86 38.44
CA PHE A 881 7.17 4.27 38.34
C PHE A 881 6.21 5.13 37.51
N GLY A 882 6.44 6.45 37.40
CA GLY A 882 5.60 7.40 36.67
C GLY A 882 6.08 7.74 35.26
N PHE A 883 7.10 8.57 35.08
CA PHE A 883 7.67 8.89 33.76
C PHE A 883 9.19 8.69 33.76
N TRP A 884 9.73 8.05 32.72
CA TRP A 884 11.17 7.99 32.46
C TRP A 884 11.49 8.62 31.12
N ALA A 885 12.26 9.72 31.15
CA ALA A 885 12.72 10.45 29.98
C ALA A 885 14.25 10.40 29.90
N ARG A 886 14.80 9.93 28.77
CA ARG A 886 16.24 9.89 28.50
C ARG A 886 16.61 10.47 27.13
N HIS A 887 17.68 11.26 27.06
CA HIS A 887 18.16 11.91 25.83
C HIS A 887 17.06 12.77 25.19
N VAL A 888 16.54 13.74 25.95
CA VAL A 888 15.42 14.60 25.53
C VAL A 888 15.81 16.08 25.61
N LYS A 889 15.48 16.85 24.57
CA LYS A 889 15.58 18.31 24.57
C LYS A 889 14.17 18.91 24.63
N GLY A 890 13.86 19.67 25.66
CA GLY A 890 12.53 20.25 25.86
C GLY A 890 11.49 19.21 26.27
N PHE A 891 11.56 18.73 27.52
CA PHE A 891 10.57 17.83 28.10
C PHE A 891 9.65 18.60 29.06
N LEU A 892 8.32 18.56 28.86
CA LEU A 892 7.35 19.26 29.69
C LEU A 892 6.34 18.30 30.32
N LEU A 893 6.18 18.37 31.64
CA LEU A 893 5.03 17.83 32.37
C LEU A 893 4.24 18.98 32.98
N LYS A 894 2.99 19.17 32.56
CA LYS A 894 2.14 20.27 33.05
C LYS A 894 0.78 19.76 33.54
N ASN A 895 0.42 20.13 34.77
CA ASN A 895 -0.86 19.74 35.40
C ASN A 895 -1.07 18.21 35.44
N CYS A 896 0.00 17.45 35.62
CA CYS A 896 -0.06 15.99 35.64
C CYS A 896 -0.25 15.46 37.07
N ARG A 897 -0.91 14.31 37.18
CA ARG A 897 -1.07 13.58 38.45
C ARG A 897 -0.52 12.17 38.33
N ILE A 898 0.30 11.73 39.29
CA ILE A 898 0.89 10.41 39.34
C ILE A 898 0.52 9.72 40.66
N ALA A 899 -0.02 8.51 40.57
CA ALA A 899 -0.48 7.70 41.67
C ALA A 899 -0.04 6.23 41.50
N ALA A 900 -0.07 5.47 42.58
CA ALA A 900 0.18 4.03 42.59
C ALA A 900 -0.80 3.33 43.53
N GLU A 901 -1.19 2.09 43.20
CA GLU A 901 -2.04 1.26 44.06
C GLU A 901 -1.30 0.68 45.26
N GLN A 902 0.01 0.43 45.11
CA GLN A 902 0.90 -0.06 46.15
C GLN A 902 2.10 0.90 46.27
N PRO A 903 2.76 0.97 47.44
CA PRO A 903 4.05 1.64 47.56
C PRO A 903 5.03 1.13 46.49
N ASP A 904 5.86 2.03 45.97
CA ASP A 904 6.83 1.73 44.92
C ASP A 904 8.16 2.42 45.27
N GLY A 905 9.24 1.64 45.33
CA GLY A 905 10.56 2.13 45.78
C GLY A 905 11.30 3.01 44.77
N ARG A 906 10.72 3.23 43.58
CA ARG A 906 11.28 4.05 42.50
C ARG A 906 10.83 5.52 42.61
N TYR A 907 11.39 6.38 41.74
CA TYR A 907 10.99 7.78 41.64
C TYR A 907 9.68 7.95 40.86
N ALA A 908 8.94 9.02 41.10
CA ALA A 908 7.75 9.30 40.29
C ALA A 908 8.16 9.73 38.87
N VAL A 909 9.16 10.59 38.74
CA VAL A 909 9.72 11.02 37.45
C VAL A 909 11.24 10.88 37.50
N VAL A 910 11.84 10.36 36.43
CA VAL A 910 13.30 10.37 36.20
C VAL A 910 13.58 11.04 34.88
N MET A 911 14.44 12.05 34.91
CA MET A 911 15.04 12.71 33.76
C MET A 911 16.54 12.37 33.72
N ASP A 912 17.00 11.86 32.58
CA ASP A 912 18.36 11.37 32.36
C ASP A 912 18.92 11.93 31.04
N ASP A 913 19.97 12.75 31.08
CA ASP A 913 20.43 13.52 29.90
C ASP A 913 19.28 14.31 29.23
N VAL A 914 18.58 15.10 30.05
CA VAL A 914 17.52 16.01 29.60
C VAL A 914 18.03 17.44 29.63
N ILE A 915 17.80 18.15 28.52
CA ILE A 915 18.20 19.55 28.34
C ILE A 915 16.94 20.41 28.18
N GLY A 916 16.77 21.42 29.04
CA GLY A 916 15.63 22.34 28.97
C GLY A 916 14.30 21.72 29.39
N GLY A 917 14.30 20.87 30.41
CA GLY A 917 13.08 20.25 30.97
C GLY A 917 12.30 21.18 31.91
N GLU A 918 10.98 21.00 31.96
CA GLU A 918 10.06 21.78 32.80
C GLU A 918 8.99 20.88 33.44
N VAL A 919 8.80 21.02 34.75
CA VAL A 919 7.73 20.36 35.50
C VAL A 919 6.89 21.45 36.14
N GLU A 920 5.61 21.52 35.78
CA GLU A 920 4.67 22.52 36.31
C GLU A 920 3.46 21.83 36.92
N SER A 921 3.18 22.13 38.20
CA SER A 921 1.98 21.64 38.89
C SER A 921 1.82 20.11 38.86
N LEU A 922 2.92 19.38 39.04
CA LEU A 922 2.91 17.93 39.22
C LEU A 922 2.30 17.58 40.60
N GLN A 923 1.39 16.61 40.61
CA GLN A 923 0.82 16.06 41.85
C GLN A 923 1.19 14.60 41.99
N VAL A 924 1.93 14.24 43.04
CA VAL A 924 2.20 12.84 43.38
C VAL A 924 1.44 12.47 44.66
N ASP A 925 0.71 11.36 44.64
CA ASP A 925 -0.02 10.89 45.82
C ASP A 925 0.94 10.57 46.99
N LYS A 926 0.58 11.02 48.20
CA LYS A 926 1.43 10.86 49.39
C LYS A 926 1.58 9.40 49.80
N GLY A 927 2.76 9.04 50.31
CA GLY A 927 3.02 7.71 50.87
C GLY A 927 3.27 6.61 49.82
N ILE A 928 3.43 6.97 48.54
CA ILE A 928 3.78 6.02 47.49
C ILE A 928 5.26 5.62 47.55
N SER A 929 6.15 6.61 47.61
CA SER A 929 7.59 6.43 47.57
C SER A 929 8.24 7.29 48.67
N ASP A 930 9.38 6.83 49.18
CA ASP A 930 10.24 7.58 50.11
C ASP A 930 11.25 8.49 49.39
N LYS A 931 11.24 8.49 48.05
CA LYS A 931 12.12 9.28 47.19
C LYS A 931 11.58 10.68 46.93
N GLU A 932 12.46 11.55 46.46
CA GLU A 932 12.08 12.80 45.79
C GLU A 932 11.18 12.52 44.58
N GLU A 933 10.26 13.43 44.27
CA GLU A 933 9.27 13.22 43.20
C GLU A 933 9.95 13.19 41.82
N VAL A 934 10.91 14.08 41.59
CA VAL A 934 11.63 14.22 40.33
C VAL A 934 13.13 13.98 40.54
N LYS A 935 13.67 12.95 39.89
CA LYS A 935 15.11 12.67 39.86
C LYS A 935 15.76 13.22 38.59
N LEU A 936 16.86 13.93 38.75
CA LEU A 936 17.69 14.42 37.64
C LEU A 936 19.02 13.67 37.60
N ILE A 937 19.43 13.25 36.40
CA ILE A 937 20.71 12.58 36.09
C ILE A 937 21.29 13.29 34.86
N ASP A 938 22.47 13.87 34.97
CA ASP A 938 23.18 14.54 33.87
C ASP A 938 22.32 15.53 33.07
N CYS A 939 21.43 16.27 33.74
CA CYS A 939 20.49 17.21 33.13
C CYS A 939 21.01 18.64 33.12
N GLU A 940 20.56 19.43 32.15
CA GLU A 940 20.88 20.86 31.98
C GLU A 940 19.60 21.71 31.85
N ASP A 941 19.61 22.93 32.38
CA ASP A 941 18.52 23.92 32.25
C ASP A 941 17.12 23.42 32.69
N ILE A 942 17.03 22.74 33.84
CA ILE A 942 15.77 22.22 34.37
C ILE A 942 15.02 23.24 35.24
N ARG A 943 13.72 23.38 35.00
CA ARG A 943 12.76 24.14 35.84
C ARG A 943 11.75 23.19 36.49
N GLN A 944 11.47 23.39 37.77
CA GLN A 944 10.50 22.61 38.56
C GLN A 944 9.57 23.54 39.33
#